data_AF-A0A117S5I0-F1
#
_entry.id   AF-A0A117S5I0-F1
#
_cell.length_a   1.000
_cell.length_b   1.000
_cell.length_c   1.000
_cell.angle_alpha   90.00
_cell.angle_beta   90.00
_cell.angle_gamma   90.00
#
_symmetry.space_group_name_H-M   'P 1'
#
loop_
_entity.id
_entity.type
_entity.pdbx_description
1 polymer ?
#
loop_
_entity_poly.entity_id
_entity_poly.type
_entity_poly.pdbx_seq_one_letter_code
_entity_poly.pdbx_strand_id
1 'polypeptide(L)'
;MQVKKLILSVFLISLSLFTYEISLIRLFSTLMWYQFVYLAISIAILALGLGGILVYKIKNDNQLYYDFTAENILERSSLLLALSITAVIFIIYKAPFFTLASYFYILLGSFPFIFGGMFLAESFHRFTRKSSYIYFADLVGSGVGSILIIMLLDNYSIAVVSLFISLFALVAYFLLKPIPKSLTGVLSVLILGLILLLSGSTLDRIIGNFSAYSGNAKMLGQINGNSKSVFTTWNSFARTDVIETDSTEDKIVLIDGSAASRMIPFDGDLNKVAYLKEEIGYLPFAVGDNSNSLVIGSGGGMDLVLAKLAGIEDITAVEINKGSIEAVREFADFNGRIYDLPGTRVFNQDGRTFVTQNNGSYDVIYLSMVMTQAAETIGYALSENYIYTVEAFSRYLNLLNTNGKLGLVLHVESELQKAIATSVKALEDRGLSREEAVNSIAYLNNNHGMDSHSRISYPLLIVKKEPFTKAEAEQLQLLADETGKEILHLPYLQPDKTLVSQNMSSWVVTDNSPFFYNSGGNTIPVTILLILATIFFIGRKALRPYKEQFREPTVKPFYNYFILLGVGFMLIEIPLIQVFILFLGNPILTFTLVIAAILTSGGLGSLLGAYLKKLPVTVPAAFIVIYTLFLTFALSNIFVYFQGGTLQFKVLLTILIILPLGLALGIPFPKGLIIMADRKNKDLIPLMWGVNGWTSVLGSILALIIAMMLGINWTLGIGALLYLIFIINYQKLINTQVSE
;
A
#
# COMPACT_ATOMS: atom_id res chain seq x y z
N MET A 1 32.92 -4.76 23.13
CA MET A 1 32.00 -3.78 22.50
C MET A 1 31.24 -3.00 23.57
N GLN A 2 31.20 -1.66 23.48
CA GLN A 2 30.38 -0.85 24.41
C GLN A 2 28.90 -0.96 24.01
N VAL A 3 28.02 -1.30 24.95
CA VAL A 3 26.56 -1.48 24.72
C VAL A 3 25.92 -0.28 24.01
N LYS A 4 26.38 0.95 24.31
CA LYS A 4 25.92 2.17 23.64
C LYS A 4 26.17 2.15 22.13
N LYS A 5 27.35 1.67 21.68
CA LYS A 5 27.69 1.57 20.25
C LYS A 5 26.80 0.55 19.54
N LEU A 6 26.50 -0.56 20.21
CA LEU A 6 25.58 -1.57 19.68
C LEU A 6 24.17 -1.00 19.49
N ILE A 7 23.62 -0.33 20.51
CA ILE A 7 22.27 0.26 20.44
C ILE A 7 22.18 1.25 19.27
N LEU A 8 23.17 2.12 19.11
CA LEU A 8 23.23 3.03 17.96
C LEU A 8 23.38 2.29 16.62
N SER A 9 24.15 1.20 16.59
CA SER A 9 24.31 0.38 15.38
C SER A 9 23.00 -0.30 15.00
N VAL A 10 22.25 -0.84 15.99
CA VAL A 10 20.92 -1.42 15.77
C VAL A 10 19.96 -0.37 15.20
N PHE A 11 19.92 0.83 15.79
CA PHE A 11 19.12 1.93 15.26
C PHE A 11 19.43 2.23 13.78
N LEU A 12 20.71 2.34 13.43
CA LEU A 12 21.14 2.63 12.06
C LEU A 12 20.86 1.47 11.08
N ILE A 13 21.00 0.22 11.53
CA ILE A 13 20.69 -0.96 10.72
C ILE A 13 19.19 -1.05 10.47
N SER A 14 18.36 -0.84 11.48
CA SER A 14 16.89 -0.88 11.33
C SER A 14 16.37 0.30 10.50
N LEU A 15 16.95 1.50 10.69
CA LEU A 15 16.75 2.64 9.79
C LEU A 15 17.07 2.27 8.34
N SER A 16 18.23 1.66 8.10
CA SER A 16 18.64 1.21 6.77
C SER A 16 17.68 0.17 6.17
N LEU A 17 17.29 -0.84 6.94
CA LEU A 17 16.43 -1.92 6.46
C LEU A 17 15.03 -1.41 6.10
N PHE A 18 14.45 -0.55 6.93
CA PHE A 18 13.09 -0.05 6.70
C PHE A 18 13.04 0.96 5.54
N THR A 19 14.02 1.85 5.45
CA THR A 19 14.14 2.76 4.30
C THR A 19 14.43 2.00 3.00
N TYR A 20 15.19 0.89 3.07
CA TYR A 20 15.37 -0.03 1.94
C TYR A 20 14.07 -0.72 1.53
N GLU A 21 13.28 -1.20 2.50
CA GLU A 21 11.99 -1.85 2.24
C GLU A 21 11.04 -0.95 1.45
N ILE A 22 10.84 0.29 1.90
CA ILE A 22 9.96 1.23 1.19
C ILE A 22 10.53 1.61 -0.18
N SER A 23 11.85 1.79 -0.30
CA SER A 23 12.49 2.02 -1.60
C SER A 23 12.22 0.86 -2.55
N LEU A 24 12.38 -0.39 -2.08
CA LEU A 24 12.14 -1.58 -2.88
C LEU A 24 10.67 -1.70 -3.30
N ILE A 25 9.72 -1.38 -2.41
CA ILE A 25 8.28 -1.32 -2.71
C ILE A 25 7.99 -0.31 -3.83
N ARG A 26 8.64 0.86 -3.83
CA ARG A 26 8.50 1.87 -4.89
C ARG A 26 9.16 1.44 -6.20
N LEU A 27 10.35 0.87 -6.13
CA LEU A 27 11.01 0.34 -7.32
C LEU A 27 10.19 -0.78 -7.98
N PHE A 28 9.63 -1.67 -7.16
CA PHE A 28 8.80 -2.77 -7.64
C PHE A 28 7.40 -2.33 -8.06
N SER A 29 6.80 -1.28 -7.51
CA SER A 29 5.52 -0.78 -8.05
C SER A 29 5.68 -0.18 -9.43
N THR A 30 6.80 0.51 -9.67
CA THR A 30 7.16 1.08 -10.97
C THR A 30 7.44 -0.01 -12.01
N LEU A 31 7.98 -1.17 -11.62
CA LEU A 31 8.36 -2.25 -12.54
C LEU A 31 7.34 -3.40 -12.66
N MET A 32 6.71 -3.78 -11.56
CA MET A 32 5.93 -5.00 -11.42
C MET A 32 4.43 -4.69 -11.25
N TRP A 33 3.59 -5.72 -11.36
CA TRP A 33 2.17 -5.64 -10.99
C TRP A 33 1.99 -5.77 -9.47
N TYR A 34 0.89 -5.25 -8.93
CA TYR A 34 0.68 -5.07 -7.49
C TYR A 34 0.85 -6.36 -6.65
N GLN A 35 0.51 -7.53 -7.20
CA GLN A 35 0.69 -8.83 -6.54
C GLN A 35 2.14 -9.11 -6.13
N PHE A 36 3.10 -8.65 -6.93
CA PHE A 36 4.52 -8.87 -6.70
C PHE A 36 5.08 -7.92 -5.66
N VAL A 37 4.49 -6.73 -5.51
CA VAL A 37 4.85 -5.76 -4.47
C VAL A 37 4.50 -6.32 -3.09
N TYR A 38 3.30 -6.86 -2.92
CA TYR A 38 2.90 -7.50 -1.66
C TYR A 38 3.77 -8.74 -1.34
N LEU A 39 4.10 -9.53 -2.37
CA LEU A 39 5.00 -10.66 -2.24
C LEU A 39 6.42 -10.23 -1.82
N ALA A 40 6.91 -9.08 -2.30
CA ALA A 40 8.21 -8.55 -1.93
C ALA A 40 8.30 -8.18 -0.44
N ILE A 41 7.27 -7.53 0.12
CA ILE A 41 7.18 -7.22 1.56
C ILE A 41 7.20 -8.52 2.38
N SER A 42 6.37 -9.48 1.96
CA SER A 42 6.30 -10.81 2.60
C SER A 42 7.66 -11.53 2.59
N ILE A 43 8.38 -11.44 1.48
CA ILE A 43 9.71 -12.06 1.33
C ILE A 43 10.78 -11.30 2.12
N ALA A 44 10.68 -9.98 2.27
CA ALA A 44 11.58 -9.18 3.11
C ALA A 44 11.54 -9.64 4.58
N ILE A 45 10.34 -9.75 5.15
CA ILE A 45 10.15 -10.23 6.54
C ILE A 45 10.59 -11.69 6.68
N LEU A 46 10.28 -12.54 5.68
CA LEU A 46 10.75 -13.93 5.67
C LEU A 46 12.29 -14.00 5.63
N ALA A 47 12.94 -13.15 4.85
CA ALA A 47 14.40 -13.06 4.73
C ALA A 47 15.06 -12.59 6.03
N LEU A 48 14.46 -11.63 6.75
CA LEU A 48 14.88 -11.28 8.12
C LEU A 48 14.82 -12.50 9.06
N GLY A 49 13.75 -13.30 8.97
CA GLY A 49 13.60 -14.53 9.74
C GLY A 49 14.63 -15.61 9.36
N LEU A 50 14.89 -15.79 8.06
CA LEU A 50 15.93 -16.68 7.54
C LEU A 50 17.32 -16.29 8.05
N GLY A 51 17.62 -14.99 8.15
CA GLY A 51 18.85 -14.49 8.77
C GLY A 51 19.04 -15.00 10.21
N GLY A 52 17.96 -15.02 11.01
CA GLY A 52 18.00 -15.60 12.36
C GLY A 52 18.27 -17.11 12.39
N ILE A 53 17.66 -17.86 11.47
CA ILE A 53 17.90 -19.31 11.33
C ILE A 53 19.36 -19.58 10.92
N LEU A 54 19.94 -18.75 10.04
CA LEU A 54 21.34 -18.86 9.64
C LEU A 54 22.29 -18.60 10.83
N VAL A 55 22.01 -17.59 11.66
CA VAL A 55 22.79 -17.35 12.89
C VAL A 55 22.75 -18.56 13.82
N TYR A 56 21.59 -19.18 13.99
CA TYR A 56 21.47 -20.41 14.79
C TYR A 56 22.37 -21.53 14.25
N LYS A 57 22.35 -21.78 12.94
CA LYS A 57 23.20 -22.79 12.28
C LYS A 57 24.69 -22.51 12.45
N ILE A 58 25.13 -21.27 12.17
CA ILE A 58 26.54 -20.87 12.26
C ILE A 58 27.09 -21.12 13.67
N LYS A 59 26.28 -20.89 14.71
CA LYS A 59 26.72 -21.04 16.10
C LYS A 59 26.66 -22.48 16.61
N ASN A 60 25.74 -23.30 16.11
CA ASN A 60 25.56 -24.67 16.59
C ASN A 60 26.45 -25.69 15.84
N ASP A 61 26.69 -25.48 14.53
CA ASP A 61 27.40 -26.46 13.71
C ASP A 61 28.93 -26.30 13.74
N ASN A 62 29.47 -25.23 14.36
CA ASN A 62 30.91 -24.92 14.47
C ASN A 62 31.72 -24.96 13.15
N GLN A 63 31.05 -25.04 11.99
CA GLN A 63 31.66 -24.98 10.67
C GLN A 63 31.75 -23.53 10.18
N LEU A 64 32.86 -23.21 9.50
CA LEU A 64 33.01 -21.95 8.76
C LEU A 64 32.02 -21.94 7.59
N TYR A 65 30.89 -21.27 7.75
CA TYR A 65 30.00 -20.96 6.63
C TYR A 65 30.39 -19.59 6.06
N TYR A 66 30.99 -19.58 4.85
CA TYR A 66 31.34 -18.34 4.13
C TYR A 66 32.17 -17.36 5.00
N ASP A 67 33.14 -17.88 5.76
CA ASP A 67 34.01 -17.13 6.68
C ASP A 67 33.29 -16.39 7.84
N PHE A 68 31.99 -16.62 8.05
CA PHE A 68 31.31 -16.17 9.26
C PHE A 68 31.77 -17.02 10.45
N THR A 69 32.12 -16.33 11.54
CA THR A 69 32.39 -16.94 12.85
C THR A 69 31.41 -16.38 13.87
N ALA A 70 31.19 -17.10 14.96
CA ALA A 70 30.29 -16.66 16.03
C ALA A 70 30.63 -15.27 16.60
N GLU A 71 31.87 -14.80 16.43
CA GLU A 71 32.35 -13.51 16.92
C GLU A 71 32.07 -12.36 15.95
N ASN A 72 32.21 -12.59 14.64
CA ASN A 72 32.25 -11.55 13.61
C ASN A 72 30.91 -11.30 12.87
N ILE A 73 29.83 -11.99 13.28
CA ILE A 73 28.51 -11.91 12.62
C ILE A 73 28.04 -10.46 12.52
N LEU A 74 28.13 -9.68 13.60
CA LEU A 74 27.63 -8.29 13.64
C LEU A 74 28.37 -7.40 12.65
N GLU A 75 29.69 -7.42 12.66
CA GLU A 75 30.52 -6.59 11.78
C GLU A 75 30.32 -7.01 10.31
N ARG A 76 30.38 -8.31 10.00
CA ARG A 76 30.26 -8.78 8.62
C ARG A 76 28.87 -8.56 8.04
N SER A 77 27.81 -8.83 8.79
CA SER A 77 26.43 -8.61 8.33
C SER A 77 26.16 -7.13 8.06
N SER A 78 26.65 -6.22 8.91
CA SER A 78 26.55 -4.77 8.70
C SER A 78 27.25 -4.31 7.40
N LEU A 79 28.45 -4.82 7.13
CA LEU A 79 29.19 -4.49 5.91
C LEU A 79 28.50 -5.06 4.66
N LEU A 80 28.11 -6.34 4.69
CA LEU A 80 27.43 -6.99 3.56
C LEU A 80 26.05 -6.40 3.30
N LEU A 81 25.34 -5.94 4.34
CA LEU A 81 24.11 -5.17 4.19
C LEU A 81 24.37 -3.90 3.37
N ALA A 82 25.33 -3.07 3.76
CA ALA A 82 25.65 -1.84 3.06
C ALA A 82 26.01 -2.07 1.58
N LEU A 83 26.84 -3.07 1.30
CA LEU A 83 27.25 -3.40 -0.06
C LEU A 83 26.09 -3.98 -0.89
N SER A 84 25.29 -4.85 -0.30
CA SER A 84 24.19 -5.51 -1.02
C SER A 84 23.06 -4.54 -1.36
N ILE A 85 22.73 -3.55 -0.52
CA ILE A 85 21.67 -2.56 -0.82
C ILE A 85 21.99 -1.78 -2.09
N THR A 86 23.19 -1.19 -2.16
CA THR A 86 23.62 -0.44 -3.35
C THR A 86 23.64 -1.38 -4.56
N ALA A 87 24.29 -2.53 -4.46
CA ALA A 87 24.41 -3.46 -5.59
C ALA A 87 23.03 -3.89 -6.12
N VAL A 88 22.11 -4.29 -5.24
CA VAL A 88 20.78 -4.76 -5.61
C VAL A 88 19.95 -3.65 -6.25
N ILE A 89 19.90 -2.45 -5.66
CA ILE A 89 19.13 -1.34 -6.26
C ILE A 89 19.72 -0.96 -7.62
N PHE A 90 21.04 -0.85 -7.76
CA PHE A 90 21.65 -0.53 -9.05
C PHE A 90 21.39 -1.60 -10.11
N ILE A 91 21.43 -2.90 -9.73
CA ILE A 91 21.07 -3.99 -10.64
C ILE A 91 19.62 -3.85 -11.07
N ILE A 92 18.66 -3.68 -10.14
CA ILE A 92 17.24 -3.52 -10.48
C ILE A 92 17.00 -2.26 -11.33
N TYR A 93 17.70 -1.16 -11.02
CA TYR A 93 17.55 0.13 -11.69
C TYR A 93 18.05 0.10 -13.15
N LYS A 94 19.12 -0.68 -13.42
CA LYS A 94 19.77 -0.72 -14.73
C LYS A 94 19.44 -1.93 -15.59
N ALA A 95 19.20 -3.09 -14.98
CA ALA A 95 18.93 -4.31 -15.71
C ALA A 95 17.55 -4.23 -16.38
N PRO A 96 17.42 -4.62 -17.66
CA PRO A 96 16.12 -4.71 -18.33
C PRO A 96 15.18 -5.64 -17.54
N PHE A 97 13.99 -5.14 -17.23
CA PHE A 97 13.00 -5.88 -16.45
C PHE A 97 11.98 -6.58 -17.35
N PHE A 98 11.88 -7.90 -17.21
CA PHE A 98 10.89 -8.75 -17.90
C PHE A 98 9.97 -9.42 -16.89
N THR A 99 8.68 -9.59 -17.19
CA THR A 99 7.68 -10.14 -16.25
C THR A 99 8.05 -11.51 -15.67
N LEU A 100 8.64 -12.41 -16.48
CA LEU A 100 9.09 -13.73 -16.00
C LEU A 100 10.25 -13.65 -14.99
N ALA A 101 11.03 -12.57 -15.01
CA ALA A 101 12.11 -12.34 -14.07
C ALA A 101 11.64 -11.79 -12.71
N SER A 102 10.34 -11.52 -12.52
CA SER A 102 9.80 -10.96 -11.26
C SER A 102 10.27 -11.73 -10.02
N TYR A 103 10.23 -13.06 -10.06
CA TYR A 103 10.70 -13.90 -8.94
C TYR A 103 12.20 -13.78 -8.69
N PHE A 104 13.00 -13.64 -9.74
CA PHE A 104 14.44 -13.39 -9.63
C PHE A 104 14.72 -12.04 -8.96
N TYR A 105 14.05 -10.98 -9.40
CA TYR A 105 14.20 -9.64 -8.83
C TYR A 105 13.73 -9.57 -7.38
N ILE A 106 12.63 -10.25 -7.01
CA ILE A 106 12.18 -10.34 -5.62
C ILE A 106 13.18 -11.10 -4.75
N LEU A 107 13.72 -12.23 -5.25
CA LEU A 107 14.76 -12.98 -4.57
C LEU A 107 16.03 -12.14 -4.40
N LEU A 108 16.43 -11.40 -5.44
CA LEU A 108 17.55 -10.47 -5.40
C LEU A 108 17.32 -9.37 -4.34
N GLY A 109 16.11 -8.79 -4.33
CA GLY A 109 15.65 -7.81 -3.35
C GLY A 109 15.73 -8.29 -1.90
N SER A 110 15.64 -9.60 -1.67
CA SER A 110 15.63 -10.23 -0.34
C SER A 110 17.00 -10.33 0.34
N PHE A 111 18.11 -10.29 -0.41
CA PHE A 111 19.44 -10.53 0.15
C PHE A 111 19.85 -9.54 1.26
N PRO A 112 19.65 -8.21 1.11
CA PRO A 112 19.93 -7.27 2.19
C PRO A 112 19.20 -7.62 3.50
N PHE A 113 17.94 -8.06 3.42
CA PHE A 113 17.16 -8.46 4.60
C PHE A 113 17.72 -9.69 5.30
N ILE A 114 18.36 -10.63 4.58
CA ILE A 114 19.03 -11.76 5.23
C ILE A 114 20.16 -11.26 6.14
N PHE A 115 21.01 -10.35 5.63
CA PHE A 115 22.10 -9.77 6.43
C PHE A 115 21.57 -8.93 7.61
N GLY A 116 20.52 -8.14 7.38
CA GLY A 116 19.82 -7.44 8.47
C GLY A 116 19.29 -8.38 9.55
N GLY A 117 18.67 -9.49 9.13
CA GLY A 117 18.15 -10.52 10.03
C GLY A 117 19.25 -11.20 10.85
N MET A 118 20.40 -11.48 10.23
CA MET A 118 21.57 -12.01 10.93
C MET A 118 22.08 -11.01 11.99
N PHE A 119 22.16 -9.73 11.64
CA PHE A 119 22.59 -8.66 12.56
C PHE A 119 21.68 -8.55 13.78
N LEU A 120 20.37 -8.47 13.56
CA LEU A 120 19.38 -8.31 14.63
C LEU A 120 19.32 -9.56 15.52
N ALA A 121 19.24 -10.75 14.92
CA ALA A 121 19.19 -12.00 15.67
C ALA A 121 20.43 -12.20 16.57
N GLU A 122 21.64 -11.93 16.06
CA GLU A 122 22.85 -12.00 16.88
C GLU A 122 22.90 -10.88 17.94
N SER A 123 22.36 -9.69 17.66
CA SER A 123 22.26 -8.62 18.65
C SER A 123 21.41 -9.03 19.85
N PHE A 124 20.21 -9.60 19.60
CA PHE A 124 19.32 -10.12 20.64
C PHE A 124 19.89 -11.33 21.38
N HIS A 125 20.59 -12.21 20.66
CA HIS A 125 21.24 -13.37 21.26
C HIS A 125 22.44 -12.98 22.13
N ARG A 126 23.38 -12.17 21.61
CA ARG A 126 24.60 -11.78 22.34
C ARG A 126 24.28 -10.91 23.55
N PHE A 127 23.28 -10.04 23.46
CA PHE A 127 22.94 -9.07 24.50
C PHE A 127 21.51 -9.22 25.03
N THR A 128 21.05 -10.46 25.26
CA THR A 128 19.66 -10.75 25.69
C THR A 128 19.20 -9.98 26.92
N ARG A 129 20.09 -9.74 27.89
CA ARG A 129 19.75 -8.93 29.09
C ARG A 129 19.43 -7.47 28.77
N LYS A 130 19.76 -7.00 27.57
CA LYS A 130 19.50 -5.67 27.04
C LYS A 130 18.47 -5.69 25.91
N SER A 131 17.75 -6.80 25.69
CA SER A 131 16.77 -6.93 24.60
C SER A 131 15.77 -5.78 24.53
N SER A 132 15.32 -5.23 25.67
CA SER A 132 14.43 -4.07 25.66
C SER A 132 15.05 -2.80 25.04
N TYR A 133 16.35 -2.57 25.25
CA TYR A 133 17.03 -1.41 24.67
C TYR A 133 17.38 -1.63 23.20
N ILE A 134 17.66 -2.88 22.82
CA ILE A 134 17.90 -3.28 21.44
C ILE A 134 16.61 -3.14 20.64
N TYR A 135 15.49 -3.66 21.16
CA TYR A 135 14.18 -3.56 20.52
C TYR A 135 13.68 -2.11 20.44
N PHE A 136 13.96 -1.29 21.46
CA PHE A 136 13.74 0.16 21.36
C PHE A 136 14.48 0.79 20.18
N ALA A 137 15.79 0.54 20.06
CA ALA A 137 16.58 1.09 18.97
C ALA A 137 16.13 0.57 17.60
N ASP A 138 15.79 -0.71 17.52
CA ASP A 138 15.27 -1.35 16.31
C ASP A 138 13.97 -0.68 15.83
N LEU A 139 12.96 -0.62 16.70
CA LEU A 139 11.66 -0.07 16.33
C LEU A 139 11.69 1.44 16.08
N VAL A 140 12.46 2.22 16.87
CA VAL A 140 12.59 3.66 16.64
C VAL A 140 13.41 3.94 15.37
N GLY A 141 14.42 3.13 15.08
CA GLY A 141 15.18 3.21 13.82
C GLY A 141 14.27 3.01 12.61
N SER A 142 13.48 1.93 12.61
CA SER A 142 12.49 1.65 11.56
C SER A 142 11.42 2.73 11.45
N GLY A 143 10.90 3.23 12.58
CA GLY A 143 9.88 4.30 12.58
C GLY A 143 10.40 5.66 12.10
N VAL A 144 11.68 5.99 12.35
CA VAL A 144 12.31 7.16 11.72
C VAL A 144 12.52 6.90 10.22
N GLY A 145 12.90 5.68 9.84
CA GLY A 145 13.09 5.28 8.45
C GLY A 145 11.83 5.37 7.60
N SER A 146 10.66 5.08 8.18
CA SER A 146 9.38 5.16 7.49
C SER A 146 8.95 6.59 7.15
N ILE A 147 9.36 7.58 7.93
CA ILE A 147 9.11 9.00 7.65
C ILE A 147 10.20 9.57 6.74
N LEU A 148 11.47 9.26 7.03
CA LEU A 148 12.63 9.81 6.32
C LEU A 148 12.58 9.49 4.82
N ILE A 149 12.09 8.31 4.44
CA ILE A 149 12.03 7.89 3.04
C ILE A 149 11.15 8.79 2.16
N ILE A 150 10.06 9.36 2.69
CA ILE A 150 9.21 10.29 1.93
C ILE A 150 10.03 11.52 1.53
N MET A 151 10.73 12.12 2.50
CA MET A 151 11.60 13.26 2.25
C MET A 151 12.72 12.92 1.27
N LEU A 152 13.31 11.71 1.35
CA LEU A 152 14.37 11.31 0.44
C LEU A 152 13.85 11.10 -0.99
N LEU A 153 12.70 10.45 -1.19
CA LEU A 153 12.14 10.18 -2.52
C LEU A 153 11.50 11.41 -3.17
N ASP A 154 11.03 12.39 -2.40
CA ASP A 154 10.51 13.65 -2.94
C ASP A 154 11.61 14.59 -3.45
N ASN A 155 12.86 14.39 -3.01
CA ASN A 155 13.98 15.27 -3.33
C ASN A 155 15.10 14.61 -4.15
N TYR A 156 15.20 13.27 -4.16
CA TYR A 156 16.29 12.54 -4.79
C TYR A 156 15.81 11.30 -5.54
N SER A 157 16.56 10.88 -6.57
CA SER A 157 16.28 9.62 -7.27
C SER A 157 16.51 8.41 -6.36
N ILE A 158 15.81 7.31 -6.65
CA ILE A 158 15.93 6.07 -5.87
C ILE A 158 17.36 5.50 -5.82
N ALA A 159 18.14 5.71 -6.89
CA ALA A 159 19.54 5.29 -6.94
C ALA A 159 20.39 6.10 -5.95
N VAL A 160 20.14 7.41 -5.86
CA VAL A 160 20.72 8.29 -4.84
C VAL A 160 20.30 7.85 -3.44
N VAL A 161 19.00 7.61 -3.22
CA VAL A 161 18.47 7.15 -1.93
C VAL A 161 19.17 5.86 -1.47
N SER A 162 19.50 4.93 -2.38
CA SER A 162 20.23 3.70 -2.04
C SER A 162 21.61 3.94 -1.38
N LEU A 163 22.28 5.04 -1.74
CA LEU A 163 23.57 5.42 -1.17
C LEU A 163 23.42 5.93 0.26
N PHE A 164 22.39 6.74 0.53
CA PHE A 164 22.06 7.16 1.90
C PHE A 164 21.74 5.97 2.80
N ILE A 165 20.94 5.03 2.30
CA ILE A 165 20.59 3.81 3.03
C ILE A 165 21.86 3.00 3.36
N SER A 166 22.69 2.76 2.35
CA SER A 166 23.92 1.99 2.50
C SER A 166 24.91 2.67 3.46
N LEU A 167 24.93 4.01 3.49
CA LEU A 167 25.73 4.78 4.42
C LEU A 167 25.34 4.52 5.88
N PHE A 168 24.05 4.39 6.21
CA PHE A 168 23.62 4.08 7.58
C PHE A 168 24.18 2.72 8.06
N ALA A 169 24.06 1.68 7.23
CA ALA A 169 24.62 0.36 7.51
C ALA A 169 26.15 0.36 7.56
N LEU A 170 26.81 1.20 6.76
CA LEU A 170 28.26 1.34 6.78
C LEU A 170 28.77 2.07 8.02
N VAL A 171 28.07 3.12 8.48
CA VAL A 171 28.37 3.80 9.75
C VAL A 171 28.23 2.83 10.92
N ALA A 172 27.19 1.99 10.93
CA ALA A 172 27.02 0.93 11.93
C ALA A 172 28.24 -0.02 11.95
N TYR A 173 28.76 -0.44 10.79
CA TYR A 173 29.95 -1.27 10.71
C TYR A 173 31.17 -0.63 11.40
N PHE A 174 31.43 0.66 11.14
CA PHE A 174 32.57 1.36 11.74
C PHE A 174 32.40 1.66 13.24
N LEU A 175 31.16 1.75 13.74
CA LEU A 175 30.90 1.84 15.17
C LEU A 175 31.29 0.54 15.89
N LEU A 176 31.07 -0.60 15.25
CA LEU A 176 31.36 -1.93 15.81
C LEU A 176 32.85 -2.28 15.69
N LYS A 177 33.44 -1.99 14.52
CA LYS A 177 34.86 -2.20 14.23
C LYS A 177 35.59 -0.86 14.11
N PRO A 178 36.17 -0.34 15.21
CA PRO A 178 36.87 0.94 15.17
C PRO A 178 38.08 0.86 14.23
N ILE A 179 38.12 1.78 13.28
CA ILE A 179 39.23 1.94 12.34
C ILE A 179 40.34 2.81 12.97
N PRO A 180 41.63 2.61 12.63
CA PRO A 180 42.69 3.57 12.93
C PRO A 180 42.33 5.02 12.51
N LYS A 181 42.73 6.00 13.35
CA LYS A 181 42.43 7.43 13.18
C LYS A 181 42.84 8.03 11.82
N SER A 182 43.78 7.41 11.11
CA SER A 182 44.22 7.83 9.77
C SER A 182 43.16 7.62 8.69
N LEU A 183 42.37 6.54 8.76
CA LEU A 183 41.29 6.28 7.81
C LEU A 183 40.00 7.01 8.20
N THR A 184 39.79 7.37 9.47
CA THR A 184 38.58 8.10 9.87
C THR A 184 38.50 9.48 9.19
N GLY A 185 39.63 10.15 9.00
CA GLY A 185 39.68 11.40 8.22
C GLY A 185 39.28 11.19 6.76
N VAL A 186 39.79 10.13 6.12
CA VAL A 186 39.44 9.76 4.74
C VAL A 186 37.95 9.44 4.62
N LEU A 187 37.41 8.70 5.60
CA LEU A 187 36.01 8.30 5.58
C LEU A 187 35.07 9.47 5.83
N SER A 188 35.42 10.39 6.72
CA SER A 188 34.69 11.64 6.92
C SER A 188 34.72 12.52 5.67
N VAL A 189 35.84 12.57 4.93
CA VAL A 189 35.95 13.27 3.66
C VAL A 189 35.14 12.58 2.56
N LEU A 190 35.10 11.25 2.51
CA LEU A 190 34.25 10.51 1.57
C LEU A 190 32.76 10.70 1.87
N ILE A 191 32.37 10.71 3.14
CA ILE A 191 30.99 10.99 3.56
C ILE A 191 30.62 12.44 3.25
N LEU A 192 31.50 13.40 3.54
CA LEU A 192 31.27 14.81 3.22
C LEU A 192 31.23 15.04 1.70
N GLY A 193 32.12 14.39 0.94
CA GLY A 193 32.14 14.42 -0.51
C GLY A 193 30.88 13.80 -1.11
N LEU A 194 30.39 12.71 -0.54
CA LEU A 194 29.10 12.12 -0.89
C LEU A 194 27.96 13.10 -0.60
N ILE A 195 27.89 13.68 0.60
CA ILE A 195 26.87 14.69 0.97
C ILE A 195 26.89 15.90 0.02
N LEU A 196 28.07 16.40 -0.36
CA LEU A 196 28.22 17.51 -1.29
C LEU A 196 27.81 17.14 -2.73
N LEU A 197 28.16 15.93 -3.20
CA LEU A 197 27.72 15.41 -4.49
C LEU A 197 26.22 15.15 -4.55
N LEU A 198 25.61 14.82 -3.41
CA LEU A 198 24.18 14.59 -3.24
C LEU A 198 23.37 15.90 -3.22
N SER A 199 23.99 17.05 -2.94
CA SER A 199 23.31 18.35 -2.91
C SER A 199 23.04 18.98 -4.29
N GLY A 200 23.41 18.30 -5.38
CA GLY A 200 23.21 18.78 -6.74
C GLY A 200 22.63 17.72 -7.69
N SER A 201 22.00 18.16 -8.78
CA SER A 201 21.48 17.29 -9.86
C SER A 201 22.57 16.53 -10.64
N THR A 202 23.84 16.72 -10.28
CA THR A 202 25.00 16.11 -10.90
C THR A 202 25.03 14.59 -10.74
N LEU A 203 24.64 14.06 -9.57
CA LEU A 203 24.68 12.60 -9.35
C LEU A 203 23.64 11.87 -10.21
N ASP A 204 22.44 12.44 -10.34
CA ASP A 204 21.39 11.90 -11.21
C ASP A 204 21.81 11.91 -12.68
N ARG A 205 22.52 12.96 -13.13
CA ARG A 205 23.11 13.02 -14.48
C ARG A 205 24.18 11.95 -14.70
N ILE A 206 25.01 11.65 -13.70
CA ILE A 206 26.07 10.63 -13.78
C ILE A 206 25.49 9.22 -13.76
N ILE A 207 24.53 8.95 -12.88
CA ILE A 207 23.86 7.65 -12.80
C ILE A 207 23.12 7.38 -14.12
N GLY A 208 22.60 8.43 -14.77
CA GLY A 208 21.93 8.35 -16.06
C GLY A 208 20.54 7.72 -15.95
N ASN A 209 19.84 7.65 -17.09
CA ASN A 209 18.41 7.31 -17.12
C ASN A 209 18.10 5.92 -16.53
N PHE A 210 16.89 5.80 -15.98
CA PHE A 210 16.29 4.54 -15.57
C PHE A 210 16.06 3.65 -16.79
N SER A 211 16.82 2.56 -16.91
CA SER A 211 16.80 1.68 -18.09
C SER A 211 15.98 0.41 -17.89
N ALA A 212 15.49 0.13 -16.68
CA ALA A 212 14.76 -1.10 -16.40
C ALA A 212 13.48 -1.29 -17.24
N TYR A 213 12.86 -0.21 -17.73
CA TYR A 213 11.72 -0.31 -18.65
C TYR A 213 12.06 -0.91 -20.02
N SER A 214 13.34 -1.00 -20.42
CA SER A 214 13.73 -1.58 -21.70
C SER A 214 13.46 -3.09 -21.84
N GLY A 215 12.94 -3.74 -20.79
CA GLY A 215 12.49 -5.13 -20.84
C GLY A 215 10.99 -5.31 -21.14
N ASN A 216 10.28 -4.24 -21.48
CA ASN A 216 8.92 -4.27 -22.06
C ASN A 216 7.83 -4.89 -21.17
N ALA A 217 8.02 -4.90 -19.84
CA ALA A 217 7.04 -5.46 -18.90
C ALA A 217 5.82 -4.58 -18.64
N LYS A 218 5.93 -3.28 -18.94
CA LYS A 218 4.89 -2.25 -18.75
C LYS A 218 4.68 -1.51 -20.07
N MET A 219 3.59 -0.75 -20.18
CA MET A 219 3.24 0.00 -21.39
C MET A 219 4.41 0.87 -21.85
N LEU A 220 5.03 1.62 -20.93
CA LEU A 220 6.19 2.46 -21.24
C LEU A 220 7.37 1.71 -21.88
N GLY A 221 7.61 0.46 -21.49
CA GLY A 221 8.64 -0.37 -22.12
C GLY A 221 8.23 -0.90 -23.49
N GLN A 222 6.93 -1.11 -23.72
CA GLN A 222 6.40 -1.63 -24.99
C GLN A 222 6.27 -0.54 -26.08
N ILE A 223 6.43 0.72 -25.70
CA ILE A 223 6.44 1.85 -26.62
C ILE A 223 7.70 1.75 -27.50
N ASN A 224 7.54 1.08 -28.64
CA ASN A 224 8.54 0.98 -29.71
C ASN A 224 8.27 2.05 -30.79
N GLY A 225 9.32 2.50 -31.50
CA GLY A 225 9.20 3.44 -32.62
C GLY A 225 9.62 4.88 -32.27
N ASN A 226 9.00 5.87 -32.92
CA ASN A 226 9.31 7.30 -32.79
C ASN A 226 8.73 7.96 -31.52
N SER A 227 8.02 7.21 -30.68
CA SER A 227 7.42 7.73 -29.45
C SER A 227 8.48 8.07 -28.41
N LYS A 228 8.36 9.25 -27.79
CA LYS A 228 9.38 9.78 -26.87
C LYS A 228 8.74 10.21 -25.55
N SER A 229 9.39 9.86 -24.44
CA SER A 229 9.09 10.51 -23.16
C SER A 229 9.63 11.95 -23.20
N VAL A 230 8.71 12.91 -23.15
CA VAL A 230 9.00 14.35 -23.24
C VAL A 230 8.96 15.05 -21.88
N PHE A 231 8.44 14.38 -20.86
CA PHE A 231 8.43 14.83 -19.47
C PHE A 231 8.51 13.61 -18.54
N THR A 232 9.29 13.71 -17.48
CA THR A 232 9.37 12.71 -16.42
C THR A 232 9.53 13.40 -15.07
N THR A 233 8.71 13.01 -14.09
CA THR A 233 8.87 13.36 -12.68
C THR A 233 8.73 12.12 -11.81
N TRP A 234 9.40 12.09 -10.66
CA TRP A 234 9.34 10.96 -9.72
C TRP A 234 9.32 11.50 -8.30
N ASN A 235 8.32 11.11 -7.53
CA ASN A 235 8.17 11.49 -6.12
C ASN A 235 7.82 10.27 -5.25
N SER A 236 7.54 10.49 -3.97
CA SER A 236 7.14 9.44 -3.03
C SER A 236 5.85 8.70 -3.42
N PHE A 237 4.98 9.32 -4.24
CA PHE A 237 3.74 8.72 -4.74
C PHE A 237 3.97 7.79 -5.93
N ALA A 238 4.44 8.33 -7.04
CA ALA A 238 4.62 7.60 -8.29
C ALA A 238 5.67 8.25 -9.20
N ARG A 239 6.08 7.49 -10.22
CA ARG A 239 6.72 8.05 -11.40
C ARG A 239 5.65 8.47 -12.40
N THR A 240 5.75 9.68 -12.95
CA THR A 240 4.87 10.18 -14.01
C THR A 240 5.69 10.51 -15.25
N ASP A 241 5.28 9.97 -16.40
CA ASP A 241 5.90 10.23 -17.71
C ASP A 241 4.84 10.79 -18.68
N VAL A 242 5.21 11.73 -19.56
CA VAL A 242 4.37 12.15 -20.69
C VAL A 242 4.99 11.62 -21.97
N ILE A 243 4.21 10.83 -22.69
CA ILE A 243 4.62 10.23 -23.95
C ILE A 243 3.97 10.98 -25.11
N GLU A 244 4.82 11.36 -26.05
CA GLU A 244 4.43 11.87 -27.35
C GLU A 244 4.60 10.76 -28.38
N THR A 245 3.60 10.54 -29.23
CA THR A 245 3.66 9.55 -30.32
C THR A 245 3.41 10.24 -31.65
N ASP A 246 4.07 9.78 -32.72
CA ASP A 246 3.85 10.32 -34.08
C ASP A 246 2.46 9.96 -34.65
N SER A 247 1.79 8.99 -34.04
CA SER A 247 0.52 8.41 -34.53
C SER A 247 -0.74 9.03 -33.93
N THR A 248 -0.63 9.71 -32.80
CA THR A 248 -1.77 10.35 -32.11
C THR A 248 -1.48 11.83 -31.97
N GLU A 249 -2.45 12.69 -32.27
CA GLU A 249 -2.31 14.11 -31.91
C GLU A 249 -2.27 14.31 -30.38
N ASP A 250 -2.80 13.35 -29.62
CA ASP A 250 -2.79 13.34 -28.15
C ASP A 250 -1.42 13.02 -27.55
N LYS A 251 -1.19 13.56 -26.35
CA LYS A 251 -0.13 13.10 -25.45
C LYS A 251 -0.70 12.14 -24.41
N ILE A 252 0.08 11.15 -23.99
CA ILE A 252 -0.33 10.17 -22.98
C ILE A 252 0.43 10.42 -21.69
N VAL A 253 -0.29 10.71 -20.60
CA VAL A 253 0.26 10.76 -19.25
C VAL A 253 0.25 9.35 -18.68
N LEU A 254 1.41 8.82 -18.30
CA LEU A 254 1.59 7.51 -17.70
C LEU A 254 2.00 7.62 -16.23
N ILE A 255 1.29 6.92 -15.34
CA ILE A 255 1.71 6.71 -13.94
C ILE A 255 2.30 5.31 -13.79
N ASP A 256 3.50 5.22 -13.19
CA ASP A 256 4.29 4.01 -13.00
C ASP A 256 4.40 3.15 -14.29
N GLY A 257 4.46 3.84 -15.44
CA GLY A 257 4.67 3.26 -16.76
C GLY A 257 3.47 2.51 -17.36
N SER A 258 2.29 2.54 -16.74
CA SER A 258 1.10 1.82 -17.25
C SER A 258 -0.25 2.51 -17.05
N ALA A 259 -0.40 3.42 -16.08
CA ALA A 259 -1.66 4.16 -15.92
C ALA A 259 -1.80 5.26 -16.96
N ALA A 260 -2.42 4.94 -18.09
CA ALA A 260 -2.62 5.89 -19.16
C ALA A 260 -3.80 6.81 -18.90
N SER A 261 -3.57 8.11 -19.08
CA SER A 261 -4.60 9.11 -19.24
C SER A 261 -4.25 10.00 -20.42
N ARG A 262 -5.23 10.37 -21.24
CA ARG A 262 -5.02 11.17 -22.45
C ARG A 262 -5.01 12.65 -22.11
N MET A 263 -4.08 13.36 -22.74
CA MET A 263 -4.05 14.81 -22.79
C MET A 263 -4.33 15.21 -24.23
N ILE A 264 -5.45 15.90 -24.42
CA ILE A 264 -6.00 16.24 -25.74
C ILE A 264 -5.41 17.57 -26.20
N PRO A 265 -5.03 17.72 -27.48
CA PRO A 265 -4.71 19.01 -28.06
C PRO A 265 -5.98 19.87 -28.09
N PHE A 266 -5.95 21.01 -27.41
CA PHE A 266 -7.13 21.86 -27.27
C PHE A 266 -6.71 23.32 -27.28
N ASP A 267 -7.35 24.13 -28.13
CA ASP A 267 -7.09 25.57 -28.24
C ASP A 267 -8.28 26.43 -27.80
N GLY A 268 -9.31 25.80 -27.22
CA GLY A 268 -10.57 26.43 -26.84
C GLY A 268 -11.71 26.22 -27.85
N ASP A 269 -11.44 25.77 -29.08
CA ASP A 269 -12.47 25.51 -30.09
C ASP A 269 -13.10 24.12 -29.90
N LEU A 270 -14.33 24.11 -29.38
CA LEU A 270 -15.10 22.87 -29.14
C LEU A 270 -15.40 22.08 -30.43
N ASN A 271 -15.36 22.71 -31.61
CA ASN A 271 -15.60 22.01 -32.87
C ASN A 271 -14.47 21.05 -33.21
N LYS A 272 -13.22 21.39 -32.85
CA LYS A 272 -12.04 20.55 -33.12
C LYS A 272 -12.03 19.27 -32.29
N VAL A 273 -12.64 19.32 -31.10
CA VAL A 273 -12.75 18.18 -30.19
C VAL A 273 -14.13 17.50 -30.24
N ALA A 274 -14.97 17.83 -31.24
CA ALA A 274 -16.31 17.27 -31.36
C ALA A 274 -16.34 15.74 -31.57
N TYR A 275 -15.26 15.15 -32.09
CA TYR A 275 -15.11 13.69 -32.21
C TYR A 275 -15.14 12.98 -30.85
N LEU A 276 -14.77 13.68 -29.76
CA LEU A 276 -14.83 13.12 -28.41
C LEU A 276 -16.26 12.85 -27.91
N LYS A 277 -17.31 13.30 -28.64
CA LYS A 277 -18.69 12.91 -28.34
C LYS A 277 -18.93 11.41 -28.48
N GLU A 278 -18.08 10.70 -29.24
CA GLU A 278 -18.12 9.24 -29.39
C GLU A 278 -17.57 8.50 -28.15
N GLU A 279 -16.85 9.20 -27.27
CA GLU A 279 -16.33 8.61 -26.03
C GLU A 279 -17.49 8.26 -25.10
N ILE A 280 -17.50 7.03 -24.56
CA ILE A 280 -18.58 6.61 -23.66
C ILE A 280 -18.69 7.53 -22.42
N GLY A 281 -17.54 8.08 -22.00
CA GLY A 281 -17.44 9.05 -20.91
C GLY A 281 -18.13 10.41 -21.17
N TYR A 282 -18.51 10.72 -22.41
CA TYR A 282 -19.26 11.93 -22.74
C TYR A 282 -20.73 11.86 -22.27
N LEU A 283 -21.33 10.67 -22.29
CA LEU A 283 -22.77 10.48 -22.05
C LEU A 283 -23.26 11.04 -20.70
N PRO A 284 -22.57 10.85 -19.56
CA PRO A 284 -23.01 11.41 -18.28
C PRO A 284 -23.07 12.95 -18.27
N PHE A 285 -22.23 13.61 -19.07
CA PHE A 285 -22.23 15.07 -19.19
C PHE A 285 -23.29 15.60 -20.17
N ALA A 286 -23.65 14.81 -21.18
CA ALA A 286 -24.55 15.22 -22.26
C ALA A 286 -26.05 14.99 -21.99
N VAL A 287 -26.39 14.05 -21.09
CA VAL A 287 -27.78 13.77 -20.73
C VAL A 287 -28.28 14.81 -19.73
N GLY A 288 -29.48 15.35 -19.92
CA GLY A 288 -30.06 16.40 -19.07
C GLY A 288 -29.37 17.77 -19.18
N ASP A 289 -29.85 18.73 -18.38
CA ASP A 289 -29.30 20.09 -18.32
C ASP A 289 -28.31 20.18 -17.15
N ASN A 290 -27.02 20.31 -17.45
CA ASN A 290 -25.93 20.25 -16.47
C ASN A 290 -25.13 21.55 -16.51
N SER A 291 -24.98 22.20 -15.36
CA SER A 291 -24.25 23.48 -15.23
C SER A 291 -22.90 23.33 -14.52
N ASN A 292 -22.75 22.31 -13.66
CA ASN A 292 -21.50 22.08 -12.95
C ASN A 292 -21.14 20.58 -12.82
N SER A 293 -19.84 20.32 -12.60
CA SER A 293 -19.36 18.94 -12.43
C SER A 293 -18.22 18.79 -11.44
N LEU A 294 -18.11 17.59 -10.86
CA LEU A 294 -16.98 17.10 -10.09
C LEU A 294 -16.35 15.92 -10.82
N VAL A 295 -15.10 16.08 -11.27
CA VAL A 295 -14.30 15.02 -11.90
C VAL A 295 -13.26 14.53 -10.89
N ILE A 296 -13.30 13.24 -10.55
CA ILE A 296 -12.34 12.60 -9.64
C ILE A 296 -11.42 11.70 -10.46
N GLY A 297 -10.11 11.88 -10.31
CA GLY A 297 -9.08 11.21 -11.13
C GLY A 297 -8.87 11.88 -12.48
N SER A 298 -8.73 13.21 -12.51
CA SER A 298 -8.72 13.98 -13.75
C SER A 298 -7.51 13.76 -14.67
N GLY A 299 -6.44 13.10 -14.20
CA GLY A 299 -5.35 12.56 -15.03
C GLY A 299 -4.74 13.57 -16.01
N GLY A 300 -4.78 13.25 -17.31
CA GLY A 300 -4.31 14.08 -18.41
C GLY A 300 -5.27 15.20 -18.84
N GLY A 301 -6.46 15.29 -18.21
CA GLY A 301 -7.42 16.37 -18.40
C GLY A 301 -8.50 16.13 -19.46
N MET A 302 -8.49 14.99 -20.16
CA MET A 302 -9.52 14.64 -21.17
C MET A 302 -10.95 14.76 -20.62
N ASP A 303 -11.21 14.32 -19.39
CA ASP A 303 -12.54 14.34 -18.79
C ASP A 303 -13.09 15.78 -18.59
N LEU A 304 -12.20 16.77 -18.41
CA LEU A 304 -12.59 18.18 -18.36
C LEU A 304 -12.96 18.69 -19.75
N VAL A 305 -12.29 18.19 -20.81
CA VAL A 305 -12.65 18.50 -22.20
C VAL A 305 -14.03 17.94 -22.53
N LEU A 306 -14.35 16.71 -22.09
CA LEU A 306 -15.69 16.11 -22.25
C LEU A 306 -16.77 16.96 -21.57
N ALA A 307 -16.53 17.41 -20.34
CA ALA A 307 -17.46 18.28 -19.62
C ALA A 307 -17.66 19.64 -20.33
N LYS A 308 -16.58 20.29 -20.79
CA LYS A 308 -16.65 21.55 -21.56
C LYS A 308 -17.38 21.36 -22.89
N LEU A 309 -17.16 20.24 -23.58
CA LEU A 309 -17.83 19.90 -24.83
C LEU A 309 -19.34 19.69 -24.66
N ALA A 310 -19.76 19.23 -23.48
CA ALA A 310 -21.16 19.14 -23.08
C ALA A 310 -21.76 20.48 -22.61
N GLY A 311 -20.98 21.57 -22.59
CA GLY A 311 -21.43 22.91 -22.20
C GLY A 311 -21.26 23.23 -20.70
N ILE A 312 -20.57 22.40 -19.93
CA ILE A 312 -20.37 22.62 -18.49
C ILE A 312 -19.20 23.59 -18.27
N GLU A 313 -19.49 24.75 -17.66
CA GLU A 313 -18.47 25.77 -17.42
C GLU A 313 -17.80 25.67 -16.04
N ASP A 314 -18.55 25.25 -15.02
CA ASP A 314 -18.10 25.13 -13.63
C ASP A 314 -17.62 23.71 -13.32
N ILE A 315 -16.30 23.49 -13.33
CA ILE A 315 -15.70 22.16 -13.19
C ILE A 315 -14.77 22.13 -11.98
N THR A 316 -15.03 21.18 -11.08
CA THR A 316 -14.13 20.85 -9.99
C THR A 316 -13.40 19.56 -10.32
N ALA A 317 -12.09 19.61 -10.44
CA ALA A 317 -11.23 18.46 -10.72
C ALA A 317 -10.43 18.09 -9.48
N VAL A 318 -10.40 16.80 -9.15
CA VAL A 318 -9.68 16.26 -7.99
C VAL A 318 -8.73 15.18 -8.49
N GLU A 319 -7.42 15.39 -8.30
CA GLU A 319 -6.37 14.47 -8.73
C GLU A 319 -5.44 14.20 -7.54
N ILE A 320 -5.16 12.93 -7.26
CA ILE A 320 -4.29 12.53 -6.15
C ILE A 320 -2.81 12.57 -6.53
N ASN A 321 -2.49 12.36 -7.81
CA ASN A 321 -1.14 12.38 -8.32
C ASN A 321 -0.70 13.79 -8.70
N LYS A 322 0.11 14.41 -7.83
CA LYS A 322 0.77 15.69 -8.11
C LYS A 322 1.49 15.71 -9.47
N GLY A 323 2.13 14.60 -9.85
CA GLY A 323 2.88 14.50 -11.10
C GLY A 323 2.01 14.66 -12.34
N SER A 324 0.76 14.18 -12.32
CA SER A 324 -0.20 14.37 -13.41
C SER A 324 -0.58 15.86 -13.56
N ILE A 325 -0.81 16.55 -12.44
CA ILE A 325 -1.14 17.99 -12.44
C ILE A 325 0.04 18.81 -12.99
N GLU A 326 1.27 18.49 -12.56
CA GLU A 326 2.49 19.12 -13.06
C GLU A 326 2.65 18.88 -14.57
N ALA A 327 2.42 17.66 -15.04
CA ALA A 327 2.46 17.31 -16.46
C ALA A 327 1.43 18.12 -17.29
N VAL A 328 0.16 18.19 -16.87
CA VAL A 328 -0.86 18.95 -17.58
C VAL A 328 -0.52 20.44 -17.64
N ARG A 329 0.05 21.00 -16.57
CA ARG A 329 0.48 22.42 -16.54
C ARG A 329 1.74 22.69 -17.35
N GLU A 330 2.67 21.74 -17.42
CA GLU A 330 3.86 21.86 -18.28
C GLU A 330 3.45 21.98 -19.76
N PHE A 331 2.45 21.21 -20.18
CA PHE A 331 1.92 21.21 -21.55
C PHE A 331 0.68 22.11 -21.71
N ALA A 332 0.56 23.18 -20.91
CA ALA A 332 -0.61 24.05 -20.91
C ALA A 332 -0.90 24.69 -22.28
N ASP A 333 0.12 24.99 -23.07
CA ASP A 333 -0.06 25.55 -24.42
C ASP A 333 -0.64 24.52 -25.41
N PHE A 334 -0.39 23.23 -25.18
CA PHE A 334 -0.90 22.14 -26.00
C PHE A 334 -2.35 21.78 -25.67
N ASN A 335 -2.72 21.79 -24.39
CA ASN A 335 -4.04 21.39 -23.90
C ASN A 335 -5.00 22.56 -23.61
N GLY A 336 -4.65 23.78 -24.02
CA GLY A 336 -5.52 24.95 -23.87
C GLY A 336 -5.67 25.41 -22.42
N ARG A 337 -4.66 25.12 -21.59
CA ARG A 337 -4.62 25.41 -20.16
C ARG A 337 -5.83 24.84 -19.42
N ILE A 338 -6.28 23.64 -19.79
CA ILE A 338 -7.55 23.04 -19.33
C ILE A 338 -7.74 23.08 -17.79
N TYR A 339 -6.66 22.97 -17.02
CA TYR A 339 -6.65 23.02 -15.56
C TYR A 339 -6.73 24.42 -14.96
N ASP A 340 -6.40 25.45 -15.74
CA ASP A 340 -6.34 26.84 -15.31
C ASP A 340 -7.36 27.71 -16.09
N LEU A 341 -8.29 27.09 -16.83
CA LEU A 341 -9.40 27.77 -17.51
C LEU A 341 -10.36 28.43 -16.51
N PRO A 342 -11.02 29.54 -16.88
CA PRO A 342 -12.10 30.11 -16.09
C PRO A 342 -13.20 29.08 -15.81
N GLY A 343 -13.64 29.02 -14.55
CA GLY A 343 -14.62 28.05 -14.07
C GLY A 343 -14.04 26.69 -13.67
N THR A 344 -12.76 26.42 -13.94
CA THR A 344 -12.09 25.18 -13.51
C THR A 344 -11.36 25.37 -12.17
N ARG A 345 -11.55 24.44 -11.23
CA ARG A 345 -10.81 24.39 -9.95
C ARG A 345 -10.16 23.02 -9.78
N VAL A 346 -8.84 22.98 -9.63
CA VAL A 346 -8.07 21.72 -9.48
C VAL A 346 -7.58 21.57 -8.03
N PHE A 347 -7.89 20.43 -7.42
CA PHE A 347 -7.44 20.06 -6.08
C PHE A 347 -6.49 18.86 -6.15
N ASN A 348 -5.30 18.99 -5.57
CA ASN A 348 -4.40 17.87 -5.35
C ASN A 348 -4.79 17.15 -4.05
N GLN A 349 -5.73 16.21 -4.14
CA GLN A 349 -6.29 15.53 -2.98
C GLN A 349 -6.84 14.15 -3.37
N ASP A 350 -6.93 13.24 -2.39
CA ASP A 350 -7.69 12.00 -2.53
C ASP A 350 -9.20 12.28 -2.71
N GLY A 351 -9.81 11.63 -3.72
CA GLY A 351 -11.21 11.82 -4.09
C GLY A 351 -12.19 11.47 -2.97
N ARG A 352 -11.95 10.38 -2.24
CA ARG A 352 -12.81 9.95 -1.11
C ARG A 352 -12.79 11.00 0.01
N THR A 353 -11.63 11.53 0.32
CA THR A 353 -11.44 12.57 1.33
C THR A 353 -12.10 13.87 0.90
N PHE A 354 -11.91 14.28 -0.37
CA PHE A 354 -12.51 15.47 -0.93
C PHE A 354 -14.04 15.44 -0.80
N VAL A 355 -14.69 14.36 -1.25
CA VAL A 355 -16.16 14.29 -1.18
C VAL A 355 -16.66 14.27 0.25
N THR A 356 -15.91 13.69 1.19
CA THR A 356 -16.33 13.64 2.60
C THR A 356 -16.24 15.01 3.28
N GLN A 357 -15.28 15.86 2.90
CA GLN A 357 -15.06 17.18 3.52
C GLN A 357 -15.89 18.30 2.91
N ASN A 358 -16.31 18.17 1.64
CA ASN A 358 -16.99 19.22 0.91
C ASN A 358 -18.50 19.04 0.92
N ASN A 359 -19.27 20.10 1.11
CA ASN A 359 -20.75 20.10 1.11
C ASN A 359 -21.35 20.77 -0.15
N GLY A 360 -20.63 20.76 -1.28
CA GLY A 360 -21.12 21.30 -2.55
C GLY A 360 -22.23 20.44 -3.17
N SER A 361 -22.87 20.98 -4.22
CA SER A 361 -23.83 20.23 -5.02
C SER A 361 -23.45 20.24 -6.50
N TYR A 362 -23.46 19.07 -7.14
CA TYR A 362 -23.02 18.85 -8.51
C TYR A 362 -24.13 18.25 -9.37
N ASP A 363 -24.25 18.67 -10.62
CA ASP A 363 -25.12 18.02 -11.61
C ASP A 363 -24.51 16.72 -12.11
N VAL A 364 -23.18 16.70 -12.26
CA VAL A 364 -22.44 15.49 -12.66
C VAL A 364 -21.28 15.24 -11.71
N ILE A 365 -21.23 14.06 -11.10
CA ILE A 365 -20.01 13.54 -10.48
C ILE A 365 -19.49 12.45 -11.42
N TYR A 366 -18.22 12.51 -11.79
CA TYR A 366 -17.65 11.63 -12.80
C TYR A 366 -16.34 11.00 -12.34
N LEU A 367 -16.25 9.67 -12.49
CA LEU A 367 -15.09 8.85 -12.21
C LEU A 367 -14.78 8.01 -13.45
N SER A 368 -13.65 8.26 -14.10
CA SER A 368 -13.20 7.46 -15.24
C SER A 368 -11.97 6.68 -14.87
N MET A 369 -12.10 5.35 -14.70
CA MET A 369 -10.95 4.45 -14.57
C MET A 369 -9.88 4.97 -13.58
N VAL A 370 -10.35 5.52 -12.45
CA VAL A 370 -9.53 6.27 -11.47
C VAL A 370 -8.35 5.45 -10.93
N MET A 371 -8.40 4.12 -11.11
CA MET A 371 -7.22 3.27 -11.07
C MET A 371 -7.01 2.53 -12.39
N THR A 372 -5.75 2.50 -12.82
CA THR A 372 -5.20 1.99 -14.09
C THR A 372 -5.78 0.66 -14.60
N GLN A 373 -5.83 0.50 -15.92
CA GLN A 373 -6.32 -0.65 -16.67
C GLN A 373 -5.58 -1.99 -16.48
N ALA A 374 -4.57 -2.05 -15.61
CA ALA A 374 -3.97 -3.32 -15.15
C ALA A 374 -4.94 -4.23 -14.36
N ALA A 375 -6.23 -3.87 -14.34
CA ALA A 375 -7.37 -4.47 -13.65
C ALA A 375 -7.58 -5.97 -13.94
N GLU A 376 -6.97 -6.51 -14.99
CA GLU A 376 -6.95 -7.96 -15.23
C GLU A 376 -6.03 -8.73 -14.27
N THR A 377 -5.08 -8.05 -13.62
CA THR A 377 -4.11 -8.70 -12.74
C THR A 377 -4.57 -8.73 -11.28
N ILE A 378 -4.73 -9.97 -10.81
CA ILE A 378 -4.95 -10.46 -9.44
C ILE A 378 -4.36 -9.61 -8.31
N GLY A 379 -3.25 -8.92 -8.55
CA GLY A 379 -2.61 -8.03 -7.60
C GLY A 379 -3.49 -6.94 -7.05
N TYR A 380 -4.29 -6.29 -7.89
CA TYR A 380 -5.14 -5.19 -7.43
C TYR A 380 -6.36 -5.67 -6.64
N ALA A 381 -6.74 -6.96 -6.70
CA ALA A 381 -7.73 -7.53 -5.78
C ALA A 381 -7.33 -7.36 -4.31
N LEU A 382 -6.03 -7.20 -4.04
CA LEU A 382 -5.47 -6.94 -2.71
C LEU A 382 -5.51 -5.47 -2.29
N SER A 383 -5.76 -4.55 -3.22
CA SER A 383 -5.74 -3.12 -2.97
C SER A 383 -7.05 -2.69 -2.33
N GLU A 384 -6.94 -2.01 -1.20
CA GLU A 384 -8.05 -1.28 -0.59
C GLU A 384 -8.41 -0.09 -1.48
N ASN A 385 -9.69 0.05 -1.78
CA ASN A 385 -10.19 1.14 -2.59
C ASN A 385 -11.50 1.70 -2.00
N TYR A 386 -11.37 2.85 -1.35
CA TYR A 386 -12.44 3.51 -0.63
C TYR A 386 -13.29 4.46 -1.48
N ILE A 387 -12.95 4.68 -2.75
CA ILE A 387 -13.76 5.53 -3.65
C ILE A 387 -14.96 4.78 -4.25
N TYR A 388 -15.01 3.44 -4.13
CA TYR A 388 -16.08 2.59 -4.66
C TYR A 388 -16.86 1.84 -3.56
N THR A 389 -16.92 2.38 -2.34
CA THR A 389 -17.66 1.76 -1.21
C THR A 389 -19.10 2.30 -1.12
N VAL A 390 -20.01 1.57 -0.46
CA VAL A 390 -21.38 2.05 -0.18
C VAL A 390 -21.36 3.44 0.45
N GLU A 391 -20.41 3.69 1.36
CA GLU A 391 -20.23 4.95 2.04
C GLU A 391 -19.71 6.06 1.10
N ALA A 392 -18.95 5.72 0.05
CA ALA A 392 -18.57 6.63 -1.03
C ALA A 392 -19.75 6.95 -1.93
N PHE A 393 -20.48 5.94 -2.40
CA PHE A 393 -21.69 6.12 -3.21
C PHE A 393 -22.74 6.97 -2.48
N SER A 394 -22.99 6.70 -1.20
CA SER A 394 -23.88 7.50 -0.37
C SER A 394 -23.43 8.97 -0.30
N ARG A 395 -22.11 9.22 -0.23
CA ARG A 395 -21.58 10.58 -0.25
C ARG A 395 -21.71 11.24 -1.62
N TYR A 396 -21.41 10.56 -2.71
CA TYR A 396 -21.64 11.07 -4.07
C TYR A 396 -23.10 11.45 -4.26
N LEU A 397 -24.02 10.55 -3.91
CA LEU A 397 -25.46 10.81 -3.96
C LEU A 397 -25.84 12.03 -3.12
N ASN A 398 -25.29 12.22 -1.92
CA ASN A 398 -25.57 13.42 -1.12
C ASN A 398 -25.11 14.72 -1.78
N LEU A 399 -24.02 14.69 -2.53
CA LEU A 399 -23.45 15.83 -3.25
C LEU A 399 -24.08 16.07 -4.62
N LEU A 400 -25.00 15.22 -5.09
CA LEU A 400 -25.69 15.49 -6.36
C LEU A 400 -26.80 16.53 -6.16
N ASN A 401 -27.11 17.30 -7.20
CA ASN A 401 -28.39 18.01 -7.29
C ASN A 401 -29.55 17.02 -7.45
N THR A 402 -30.81 17.46 -7.35
CA THR A 402 -31.99 16.57 -7.43
C THR A 402 -32.00 15.73 -8.71
N ASN A 403 -31.70 16.35 -9.86
CA ASN A 403 -31.59 15.67 -11.16
C ASN A 403 -30.15 15.28 -11.52
N GLY A 404 -29.22 15.43 -10.57
CA GLY A 404 -27.82 15.14 -10.78
C GLY A 404 -27.57 13.64 -10.93
N LYS A 405 -26.45 13.29 -11.55
CA LYS A 405 -26.04 11.91 -11.80
C LYS A 405 -24.56 11.67 -11.51
N LEU A 406 -24.28 10.44 -11.10
CA LEU A 406 -22.94 9.90 -10.95
C LEU A 406 -22.63 9.03 -12.17
N GLY A 407 -21.59 9.36 -12.93
CA GLY A 407 -21.08 8.55 -14.04
C GLY A 407 -19.78 7.83 -13.65
N LEU A 408 -19.71 6.52 -13.88
CA LEU A 408 -18.53 5.70 -13.65
C LEU A 408 -18.16 4.91 -14.90
N VAL A 409 -16.99 5.16 -15.46
CA VAL A 409 -16.39 4.28 -16.47
C VAL A 409 -15.46 3.30 -15.78
N LEU A 410 -15.72 2.01 -15.99
CA LEU A 410 -15.04 0.87 -15.38
C LEU A 410 -14.25 0.11 -16.45
N HIS A 411 -13.47 -0.90 -16.09
CA HIS A 411 -12.67 -1.67 -17.07
C HIS A 411 -13.40 -2.88 -17.62
N VAL A 412 -14.04 -3.64 -16.73
CA VAL A 412 -14.53 -4.99 -17.02
C VAL A 412 -15.87 -5.28 -16.33
N GLU A 413 -16.53 -6.36 -16.75
CA GLU A 413 -17.82 -6.80 -16.21
C GLU A 413 -17.82 -6.99 -14.67
N SER A 414 -16.77 -7.59 -14.09
CA SER A 414 -16.74 -7.85 -12.64
C SER A 414 -16.73 -6.57 -11.80
N GLU A 415 -16.13 -5.49 -12.31
CA GLU A 415 -16.18 -4.17 -11.68
C GLU A 415 -17.57 -3.56 -11.80
N LEU A 416 -18.20 -3.69 -12.97
CA LEU A 416 -19.58 -3.26 -13.20
C LEU A 416 -20.55 -3.94 -12.22
N GLN A 417 -20.45 -5.26 -12.05
CA GLN A 417 -21.28 -6.02 -11.11
C GLN A 417 -21.13 -5.49 -9.67
N LYS A 418 -19.90 -5.15 -9.24
CA LYS A 418 -19.66 -4.57 -7.91
C LYS A 418 -20.18 -3.15 -7.79
N ALA A 419 -19.99 -2.32 -8.81
CA ALA A 419 -20.49 -0.96 -8.83
C ALA A 419 -22.02 -0.94 -8.77
N ILE A 420 -22.70 -1.81 -9.51
CA ILE A 420 -24.17 -2.00 -9.46
C ILE A 420 -24.62 -2.46 -8.07
N ALA A 421 -24.02 -3.54 -7.55
CA ALA A 421 -24.38 -4.06 -6.23
C ALA A 421 -24.22 -3.00 -5.13
N THR A 422 -23.13 -2.24 -5.19
CA THR A 422 -22.80 -1.19 -4.24
C THR A 422 -23.70 0.03 -4.39
N SER A 423 -24.03 0.45 -5.62
CA SER A 423 -24.93 1.58 -5.88
C SER A 423 -26.36 1.27 -5.46
N VAL A 424 -26.87 0.08 -5.79
CA VAL A 424 -28.20 -0.37 -5.38
C VAL A 424 -28.29 -0.43 -3.86
N LYS A 425 -27.28 -0.99 -3.19
CA LYS A 425 -27.23 -1.01 -1.72
C LYS A 425 -27.23 0.41 -1.13
N ALA A 426 -26.44 1.33 -1.69
CA ALA A 426 -26.40 2.72 -1.25
C ALA A 426 -27.74 3.45 -1.44
N LEU A 427 -28.50 3.12 -2.48
CA LEU A 427 -29.85 3.66 -2.72
C LEU A 427 -30.88 3.05 -1.76
N GLU A 428 -30.84 1.75 -1.51
CA GLU A 428 -31.69 1.06 -0.53
C GLU A 428 -31.48 1.61 0.89
N ASP A 429 -30.22 1.87 1.28
CA ASP A 429 -29.88 2.46 2.59
C ASP A 429 -30.40 3.91 2.74
N ARG A 430 -30.80 4.56 1.62
CA ARG A 430 -31.49 5.86 1.61
C ARG A 430 -33.01 5.74 1.63
N GLY A 431 -33.55 4.52 1.64
CA GLY A 431 -34.98 4.25 1.75
C GLY A 431 -35.71 3.95 0.45
N LEU A 432 -35.02 3.86 -0.69
CA LEU A 432 -35.62 3.40 -1.94
C LEU A 432 -35.92 1.89 -1.85
N SER A 433 -37.03 1.46 -2.43
CA SER A 433 -37.26 0.04 -2.69
C SER A 433 -36.24 -0.50 -3.72
N ARG A 434 -36.04 -1.81 -3.74
CA ARG A 434 -35.17 -2.48 -4.71
C ARG A 434 -35.53 -2.13 -6.16
N GLU A 435 -36.81 -2.01 -6.48
CA GLU A 435 -37.29 -1.66 -7.81
C GLU A 435 -36.96 -0.20 -8.16
N GLU A 436 -37.20 0.74 -7.23
CA GLU A 436 -36.82 2.15 -7.41
C GLU A 436 -35.31 2.31 -7.56
N ALA A 437 -34.52 1.56 -6.77
CA ALA A 437 -33.06 1.59 -6.84
C ALA A 437 -32.53 1.09 -8.19
N VAL A 438 -33.08 -0.01 -8.71
CA VAL A 438 -32.75 -0.52 -10.07
C VAL A 438 -33.19 0.49 -11.13
N ASN A 439 -34.37 1.10 -10.99
CA ASN A 439 -34.83 2.13 -11.92
C ASN A 439 -34.06 3.46 -11.78
N SER A 440 -33.18 3.61 -10.80
CA SER A 440 -32.30 4.79 -10.60
C SER A 440 -30.91 4.59 -11.20
N ILE A 441 -30.64 3.45 -11.85
CA ILE A 441 -29.38 3.19 -12.53
C ILE A 441 -29.58 2.89 -14.02
N ALA A 442 -28.56 3.15 -14.82
CA ALA A 442 -28.47 2.76 -16.23
C ALA A 442 -27.03 2.35 -16.52
N TYR A 443 -26.81 1.34 -17.35
CA TYR A 443 -25.45 0.97 -17.76
C TYR A 443 -25.36 0.51 -19.21
N LEU A 444 -24.24 0.89 -19.83
CA LEU A 444 -23.95 0.74 -21.24
C LEU A 444 -22.57 0.12 -21.42
N ASN A 445 -22.41 -0.60 -22.52
CA ASN A 445 -21.16 -1.21 -22.94
C ASN A 445 -20.50 -0.38 -24.04
N ASN A 446 -19.17 -0.26 -24.00
CA ASN A 446 -18.45 0.37 -25.09
C ASN A 446 -18.17 -0.68 -26.17
N ASN A 447 -18.89 -0.61 -27.29
CA ASN A 447 -18.75 -1.56 -28.41
C ASN A 447 -17.39 -1.46 -29.15
N HIS A 448 -16.52 -0.54 -28.76
CA HIS A 448 -15.21 -0.29 -29.39
C HIS A 448 -14.01 -0.68 -28.50
N GLY A 449 -14.09 -1.82 -27.79
CA GLY A 449 -12.93 -2.41 -27.13
C GLY A 449 -12.04 -3.18 -28.11
N MET A 450 -10.73 -2.89 -28.12
CA MET A 450 -9.71 -3.66 -28.87
C MET A 450 -9.46 -5.08 -28.31
N ASP A 451 -10.17 -5.49 -27.25
CA ASP A 451 -9.90 -6.73 -26.53
C ASP A 451 -10.98 -7.79 -26.78
N SER A 452 -10.57 -8.89 -27.42
CA SER A 452 -11.43 -9.98 -27.91
C SER A 452 -11.84 -11.00 -26.84
N HIS A 453 -11.54 -10.76 -25.56
CA HIS A 453 -11.66 -11.76 -24.49
C HIS A 453 -12.89 -11.61 -23.58
N SER A 454 -13.60 -10.47 -23.60
CA SER A 454 -14.82 -10.28 -22.80
C SER A 454 -15.91 -9.58 -23.61
N ARG A 455 -17.17 -9.92 -23.34
CA ARG A 455 -18.33 -9.31 -24.02
C ARG A 455 -18.54 -7.85 -23.59
N ILE A 456 -18.14 -7.50 -22.38
CA ILE A 456 -18.34 -6.18 -21.78
C ILE A 456 -16.98 -5.53 -21.52
N SER A 457 -16.68 -4.47 -22.26
CA SER A 457 -15.41 -3.74 -22.20
C SER A 457 -15.69 -2.25 -21.98
N TYR A 458 -14.97 -1.67 -21.03
CA TYR A 458 -15.13 -0.28 -20.62
C TYR A 458 -16.58 0.18 -20.36
N PRO A 459 -17.36 -0.54 -19.52
CA PRO A 459 -18.75 -0.20 -19.32
C PRO A 459 -18.91 1.12 -18.56
N LEU A 460 -19.97 1.84 -18.88
CA LEU A 460 -20.42 3.04 -18.16
C LEU A 460 -21.60 2.67 -17.25
N LEU A 461 -21.51 3.02 -15.98
CA LEU A 461 -22.63 3.03 -15.04
C LEU A 461 -23.03 4.48 -14.73
N ILE A 462 -24.33 4.78 -14.87
CA ILE A 462 -24.94 6.05 -14.44
C ILE A 462 -25.86 5.76 -13.26
N VAL A 463 -25.72 6.52 -12.18
CA VAL A 463 -26.51 6.39 -10.94
C VAL A 463 -27.15 7.73 -10.59
N LYS A 464 -28.46 7.72 -10.33
CA LYS A 464 -29.23 8.89 -9.88
C LYS A 464 -29.75 8.69 -8.45
N LYS A 465 -30.17 9.80 -7.82
CA LYS A 465 -30.86 9.79 -6.52
C LYS A 465 -32.26 9.19 -6.59
N GLU A 466 -32.94 9.44 -7.69
CA GLU A 466 -34.31 9.07 -7.97
C GLU A 466 -34.38 8.30 -9.28
N PRO A 467 -35.44 7.49 -9.51
CA PRO A 467 -35.61 6.77 -10.75
C PRO A 467 -35.47 7.66 -11.98
N PHE A 468 -34.90 7.12 -13.04
CA PHE A 468 -34.89 7.80 -14.34
C PHE A 468 -36.32 8.17 -14.74
N THR A 469 -36.48 9.28 -15.43
CA THR A 469 -37.74 9.58 -16.12
C THR A 469 -37.72 8.93 -17.49
N LYS A 470 -38.90 8.73 -18.08
CA LYS A 470 -39.01 8.21 -19.45
C LYS A 470 -38.29 9.11 -20.47
N ALA A 471 -38.36 10.43 -20.31
CA ALA A 471 -37.70 11.40 -21.19
C ALA A 471 -36.16 11.30 -21.11
N GLU A 472 -35.61 11.12 -19.90
CA GLU A 472 -34.16 10.91 -19.73
C GLU A 472 -33.69 9.59 -20.33
N ALA A 473 -34.49 8.52 -20.17
CA ALA A 473 -34.22 7.24 -20.80
C ALA A 473 -34.23 7.36 -22.34
N GLU A 474 -35.23 8.04 -22.92
CA GLU A 474 -35.30 8.29 -24.37
C GLU A 474 -34.12 9.14 -24.87
N GLN A 475 -33.70 10.16 -24.11
CA GLN A 475 -32.53 10.97 -24.45
C GLN A 475 -31.23 10.14 -24.44
N LEU A 476 -31.03 9.31 -23.40
CA LEU A 476 -29.86 8.45 -23.29
C LEU A 476 -29.84 7.36 -24.37
N GLN A 477 -31.01 6.79 -24.72
CA GLN A 477 -31.15 5.86 -25.85
C GLN A 477 -30.71 6.51 -27.17
N LEU A 478 -31.20 7.72 -27.45
CA LEU A 478 -30.84 8.44 -28.67
C LEU A 478 -29.34 8.70 -28.77
N LEU A 479 -28.72 9.18 -27.70
CA LEU A 479 -27.26 9.40 -27.66
C LEU A 479 -26.47 8.10 -27.79
N ALA A 480 -26.94 7.01 -27.18
CA ALA A 480 -26.31 5.70 -27.28
C ALA A 480 -26.38 5.16 -28.72
N ASP A 481 -27.52 5.30 -29.39
CA ASP A 481 -27.71 4.88 -30.77
C ASP A 481 -26.83 5.71 -31.73
N GLU A 482 -26.75 7.03 -31.54
CA GLU A 482 -25.91 7.93 -32.32
C GLU A 482 -24.40 7.62 -32.19
N THR A 483 -23.98 7.14 -31.02
CA THR A 483 -22.57 6.83 -30.71
C THR A 483 -22.25 5.33 -30.73
N GLY A 484 -23.21 4.51 -31.18
CA GLY A 484 -23.06 3.06 -31.33
C GLY A 484 -22.80 2.29 -30.03
N LYS A 485 -23.28 2.77 -28.87
CA LYS A 485 -23.10 2.10 -27.57
C LYS A 485 -24.20 1.09 -27.32
N GLU A 486 -23.84 -0.10 -26.85
CA GLU A 486 -24.82 -1.14 -26.50
C GLU A 486 -25.40 -0.82 -25.12
N ILE A 487 -26.72 -0.66 -25.06
CA ILE A 487 -27.43 -0.56 -23.78
C ILE A 487 -27.57 -1.95 -23.20
N LEU A 488 -27.09 -2.12 -21.97
CA LEU A 488 -27.25 -3.34 -21.21
C LEU A 488 -28.43 -3.22 -20.23
N HIS A 489 -28.63 -2.03 -19.66
CA HIS A 489 -29.74 -1.70 -18.79
C HIS A 489 -30.15 -0.24 -18.93
N LEU A 490 -31.42 -0.02 -19.23
CA LEU A 490 -32.04 1.30 -19.26
C LEU A 490 -33.49 1.21 -18.78
N PRO A 491 -33.88 1.92 -17.71
CA PRO A 491 -35.25 1.89 -17.22
C PRO A 491 -36.28 2.21 -18.32
N TYR A 492 -37.45 1.58 -18.26
CA TYR A 492 -38.58 1.67 -19.22
C TYR A 492 -38.34 1.12 -20.63
N LEU A 493 -37.14 1.25 -21.19
CA LEU A 493 -36.82 0.87 -22.58
C LEU A 493 -36.20 -0.53 -22.67
N GLN A 494 -35.18 -0.80 -21.85
CA GLN A 494 -34.46 -2.07 -21.81
C GLN A 494 -34.09 -2.46 -20.37
N PRO A 495 -35.08 -2.74 -19.50
CA PRO A 495 -34.82 -3.06 -18.10
C PRO A 495 -34.24 -4.47 -17.93
N ASP A 496 -33.22 -4.58 -17.08
CA ASP A 496 -32.66 -5.84 -16.61
C ASP A 496 -33.44 -6.25 -15.37
N LYS A 497 -34.45 -7.09 -15.59
CA LYS A 497 -35.36 -7.53 -14.53
C LYS A 497 -34.68 -8.46 -13.52
N THR A 498 -33.51 -9.01 -13.84
CA THR A 498 -32.82 -9.96 -12.94
C THR A 498 -32.33 -9.26 -11.68
N LEU A 499 -31.93 -7.99 -11.80
CA LEU A 499 -31.39 -7.17 -10.71
C LEU A 499 -32.35 -6.99 -9.53
N VAL A 500 -33.67 -7.06 -9.78
CA VAL A 500 -34.70 -6.89 -8.74
C VAL A 500 -34.74 -8.10 -7.82
N SER A 501 -34.50 -9.31 -8.34
CA SER A 501 -34.55 -10.57 -7.57
C SER A 501 -33.19 -11.11 -7.15
N GLN A 502 -32.10 -10.58 -7.70
CA GLN A 502 -30.76 -11.12 -7.48
C GLN A 502 -30.23 -10.78 -6.08
N ASN A 503 -29.66 -11.78 -5.39
CA ASN A 503 -28.88 -11.52 -4.19
C ASN A 503 -27.50 -10.98 -4.57
N MET A 504 -27.25 -9.72 -4.24
CA MET A 504 -26.01 -9.00 -4.58
C MET A 504 -25.03 -8.89 -3.40
N SER A 505 -25.37 -9.44 -2.22
CA SER A 505 -24.61 -9.20 -0.98
C SER A 505 -23.12 -9.51 -1.05
N SER A 506 -22.71 -10.55 -1.78
CA SER A 506 -21.30 -10.93 -1.97
C SER A 506 -20.49 -9.96 -2.84
N TRP A 507 -21.17 -9.06 -3.57
CA TRP A 507 -20.56 -8.10 -4.49
C TRP A 507 -20.56 -6.67 -3.95
N VAL A 508 -21.22 -6.42 -2.80
CA VAL A 508 -21.26 -5.12 -2.15
C VAL A 508 -19.89 -4.80 -1.54
N VAL A 509 -19.38 -3.61 -1.81
CA VAL A 509 -18.10 -3.10 -1.30
C VAL A 509 -18.38 -2.06 -0.22
N THR A 510 -17.72 -2.15 0.94
CA THR A 510 -17.94 -1.25 2.09
C THR A 510 -16.61 -0.72 2.63
N ASP A 511 -16.62 0.34 3.42
CA ASP A 511 -15.42 0.82 4.11
C ASP A 511 -14.80 -0.27 5.03
N ASN A 512 -15.60 -1.24 5.50
CA ASN A 512 -15.14 -2.40 6.27
C ASN A 512 -14.61 -3.56 5.41
N SER A 513 -14.90 -3.60 4.10
CA SER A 513 -14.33 -4.56 3.14
C SER A 513 -14.13 -3.87 1.77
N PRO A 514 -13.07 -3.04 1.64
CA PRO A 514 -12.92 -2.09 0.53
C PRO A 514 -12.24 -2.72 -0.70
N PHE A 515 -12.50 -3.99 -1.01
CA PHE A 515 -11.78 -4.72 -2.08
C PHE A 515 -12.54 -4.69 -3.41
N PHE A 516 -12.62 -3.51 -4.03
CA PHE A 516 -13.38 -3.33 -5.29
C PHE A 516 -12.86 -4.22 -6.42
N TYR A 517 -11.56 -4.30 -6.66
CA TYR A 517 -10.99 -5.06 -7.78
C TYR A 517 -10.93 -6.59 -7.58
N ASN A 518 -11.50 -7.13 -6.51
CA ASN A 518 -11.62 -8.58 -6.34
C ASN A 518 -12.74 -9.13 -7.24
N SER A 519 -12.40 -9.67 -8.41
CA SER A 519 -13.37 -10.17 -9.39
C SER A 519 -14.26 -11.32 -8.90
N GLY A 520 -13.90 -11.98 -7.80
CA GLY A 520 -14.71 -13.04 -7.18
C GLY A 520 -15.68 -12.54 -6.10
N GLY A 521 -16.02 -11.24 -6.06
CA GLY A 521 -16.86 -10.67 -5.00
C GLY A 521 -16.10 -10.59 -3.67
N ASN A 522 -16.58 -11.32 -2.66
CA ASN A 522 -15.96 -11.52 -1.35
C ASN A 522 -15.20 -12.85 -1.21
N THR A 523 -15.03 -13.59 -2.31
CA THR A 523 -14.25 -14.84 -2.32
C THR A 523 -12.74 -14.56 -2.29
N ILE A 524 -11.95 -15.54 -1.89
CA ILE A 524 -10.48 -15.41 -1.86
C ILE A 524 -9.90 -15.77 -3.23
N PRO A 525 -9.11 -14.90 -3.87
CA PRO A 525 -8.34 -15.28 -5.04
C PRO A 525 -7.42 -16.48 -4.78
N VAL A 526 -7.45 -17.48 -5.66
CA VAL A 526 -6.66 -18.74 -5.52
C VAL A 526 -5.16 -18.46 -5.35
N THR A 527 -4.65 -17.43 -5.99
CA THR A 527 -3.25 -16.98 -5.85
C THR A 527 -2.86 -16.59 -4.44
N ILE A 528 -3.75 -15.97 -3.65
CA ILE A 528 -3.48 -15.66 -2.24
C ILE A 528 -3.32 -16.97 -1.46
N LEU A 529 -4.20 -17.95 -1.72
CA LEU A 529 -4.09 -19.27 -1.11
C LEU A 529 -2.79 -19.98 -1.52
N LEU A 530 -2.36 -19.84 -2.78
CA LEU A 530 -1.08 -20.37 -3.26
C LEU A 530 0.12 -19.65 -2.62
N ILE A 531 0.07 -18.34 -2.44
CA ILE A 531 1.12 -17.57 -1.74
C ILE A 531 1.17 -18.02 -0.28
N LEU A 532 0.02 -18.10 0.40
CA LEU A 532 -0.08 -18.58 1.78
C LEU A 532 0.51 -19.99 1.92
N ALA A 533 0.12 -20.91 1.04
CA ALA A 533 0.64 -22.27 1.02
C ALA A 533 2.15 -22.28 0.76
N THR A 534 2.64 -21.49 -0.21
CA THR A 534 4.06 -21.39 -0.56
C THR A 534 4.88 -20.92 0.64
N ILE A 535 4.49 -19.82 1.29
CA ILE A 535 5.16 -19.29 2.48
C ILE A 535 5.08 -20.29 3.64
N PHE A 536 3.93 -20.94 3.83
CA PHE A 536 3.77 -21.98 4.85
C PHE A 536 4.74 -23.14 4.63
N PHE A 537 4.84 -23.67 3.40
CA PHE A 537 5.74 -24.78 3.09
C PHE A 537 7.21 -24.38 3.11
N ILE A 538 7.58 -23.18 2.66
CA ILE A 538 8.96 -22.67 2.73
C ILE A 538 9.41 -22.58 4.19
N GLY A 539 8.64 -21.92 5.06
CA GLY A 539 8.98 -21.82 6.48
C GLY A 539 8.99 -23.17 7.18
N ARG A 540 8.00 -24.04 6.91
CA ARG A 540 7.98 -25.41 7.42
C ARG A 540 9.21 -26.21 6.99
N LYS A 541 9.68 -26.08 5.74
CA LYS A 541 10.89 -26.74 5.23
C LYS A 541 12.14 -26.21 5.93
N ALA A 542 12.25 -24.89 6.10
CA ALA A 542 13.38 -24.24 6.78
C ALA A 542 13.47 -24.64 8.27
N LEU A 543 12.32 -24.81 8.93
CA LEU A 543 12.21 -25.14 10.35
C LEU A 543 12.15 -26.66 10.64
N ARG A 544 11.93 -27.51 9.63
CA ARG A 544 11.85 -28.97 9.76
C ARG A 544 13.01 -29.60 10.53
N PRO A 545 14.28 -29.20 10.36
CA PRO A 545 15.40 -29.77 11.09
C PRO A 545 15.29 -29.60 12.62
N TYR A 546 14.51 -28.62 13.09
CA TYR A 546 14.39 -28.25 14.50
C TYR A 546 13.07 -28.71 15.13
N LYS A 547 12.31 -29.57 14.44
CA LYS A 547 10.98 -30.01 14.87
C LYS A 547 10.98 -30.66 16.26
N GLU A 548 12.00 -31.46 16.58
CA GLU A 548 12.09 -32.13 17.88
C GLU A 548 12.39 -31.12 19.01
N GLN A 549 13.23 -30.11 18.77
CA GLN A 549 13.47 -29.02 19.72
C GLN A 549 12.18 -28.27 20.06
N PHE A 550 11.30 -28.01 19.07
CA PHE A 550 10.00 -27.36 19.32
C PHE A 550 8.99 -28.23 20.07
N ARG A 551 9.20 -29.55 20.14
CA ARG A 551 8.33 -30.48 20.86
C ARG A 551 8.71 -30.63 22.32
N GLU A 552 9.91 -30.23 22.70
CA GLU A 552 10.37 -30.26 24.08
C GLU A 552 9.40 -29.48 24.99
N PRO A 553 8.94 -30.06 26.12
CA PRO A 553 7.97 -29.40 27.00
C PRO A 553 8.42 -28.03 27.51
N THR A 554 9.73 -27.83 27.66
CA THR A 554 10.35 -26.57 28.12
C THR A 554 10.44 -25.51 27.03
N VAL A 555 10.42 -25.90 25.74
CA VAL A 555 10.57 -25.01 24.58
C VAL A 555 9.24 -24.72 23.89
N LYS A 556 8.32 -25.70 23.84
CA LYS A 556 7.01 -25.59 23.17
C LYS A 556 6.20 -24.34 23.60
N PRO A 557 6.15 -23.94 24.89
CA PRO A 557 5.46 -22.72 25.28
C PRO A 557 6.08 -21.45 24.66
N PHE A 558 7.40 -21.39 24.51
CA PHE A 558 8.09 -20.29 23.82
C PHE A 558 7.83 -20.29 22.32
N TYR A 559 7.86 -21.47 21.69
CA TYR A 559 7.52 -21.59 20.27
C TYR A 559 6.11 -21.03 19.99
N ASN A 560 5.11 -21.43 20.78
CA ASN A 560 3.75 -20.89 20.68
C ASN A 560 3.69 -19.39 21.00
N TYR A 561 4.48 -18.93 21.96
CA TYR A 561 4.55 -17.51 22.36
C TYR A 561 4.93 -16.62 21.18
N PHE A 562 6.00 -16.95 20.46
CA PHE A 562 6.48 -16.16 19.32
C PHE A 562 5.60 -16.31 18.07
N ILE A 563 4.95 -17.46 17.87
CA ILE A 563 3.92 -17.61 16.82
C ILE A 563 2.75 -16.64 17.07
N LEU A 564 2.20 -16.66 18.29
CA LEU A 564 1.04 -15.85 18.64
C LEU A 564 1.36 -14.35 18.58
N LEU A 565 2.57 -13.95 18.98
CA LEU A 565 3.02 -12.56 18.80
C LEU A 565 3.11 -12.17 17.33
N GLY A 566 3.76 -12.97 16.48
CA GLY A 566 3.91 -12.64 15.07
C GLY A 566 2.56 -12.55 14.34
N VAL A 567 1.70 -13.56 14.48
CA VAL A 567 0.38 -13.56 13.82
C VAL A 567 -0.53 -12.48 14.41
N GLY A 568 -0.58 -12.38 15.74
CA GLY A 568 -1.45 -11.45 16.45
C GLY A 568 -1.10 -9.98 16.21
N PHE A 569 0.19 -9.64 16.14
CA PHE A 569 0.64 -8.29 15.81
C PHE A 569 0.17 -7.87 14.41
N MET A 570 0.38 -8.70 13.39
CA MET A 570 0.00 -8.37 12.02
C MET A 570 -1.51 -8.26 11.81
N LEU A 571 -2.31 -9.07 12.53
CA LEU A 571 -3.78 -8.97 12.52
C LEU A 571 -4.34 -7.73 13.22
N ILE A 572 -3.50 -6.98 13.93
CA ILE A 572 -3.86 -5.68 14.52
C ILE A 572 -3.28 -4.55 13.67
N GLU A 573 -2.01 -4.64 13.28
CA GLU A 573 -1.31 -3.60 12.53
C GLU A 573 -1.92 -3.37 11.14
N ILE A 574 -2.10 -4.43 10.34
CA ILE A 574 -2.58 -4.29 8.96
C ILE A 574 -3.97 -3.65 8.90
N PRO A 575 -4.98 -4.08 9.68
CA PRO A 575 -6.29 -3.45 9.66
C PRO A 575 -6.29 -2.01 10.14
N LEU A 576 -5.40 -1.65 11.08
CA LEU A 576 -5.25 -0.25 11.49
C LEU A 576 -4.74 0.61 10.34
N ILE A 577 -3.70 0.15 9.61
CA ILE A 577 -3.21 0.85 8.42
C ILE A 577 -4.37 1.06 7.44
N GLN A 578 -5.13 0.01 7.13
CA GLN A 578 -6.28 0.06 6.21
C GLN A 578 -7.29 1.13 6.64
N VAL A 579 -7.77 1.07 7.89
CA VAL A 579 -8.79 1.98 8.41
C VAL A 579 -8.32 3.43 8.41
N PHE A 580 -7.08 3.71 8.81
CA PHE A 580 -6.56 5.07 8.85
C PHE A 580 -6.41 5.73 7.46
N ILE A 581 -6.46 4.99 6.35
CA ILE A 581 -6.43 5.55 4.99
C ILE A 581 -7.62 6.50 4.80
N LEU A 582 -8.80 6.11 5.28
CA LEU A 582 -10.02 6.92 5.24
C LEU A 582 -9.87 8.25 5.98
N PHE A 583 -9.12 8.26 7.08
CA PHE A 583 -8.98 9.44 7.93
C PHE A 583 -7.97 10.44 7.36
N LEU A 584 -6.81 9.93 6.93
CA LEU A 584 -5.69 10.76 6.47
C LEU A 584 -5.77 11.13 4.99
N GLY A 585 -6.49 10.36 4.16
CA GLY A 585 -6.73 10.69 2.76
C GLY A 585 -5.49 10.61 1.88
N ASN A 586 -4.50 9.81 2.27
CA ASN A 586 -3.33 9.54 1.48
C ASN A 586 -2.75 8.18 1.92
N PRO A 587 -2.78 7.14 1.06
CA PRO A 587 -2.34 5.79 1.44
C PRO A 587 -0.88 5.73 1.90
N ILE A 588 0.00 6.52 1.29
CA ILE A 588 1.44 6.50 1.57
C ILE A 588 1.75 7.22 2.89
N LEU A 589 1.16 8.39 3.09
CA LEU A 589 1.23 9.09 4.37
C LEU A 589 0.66 8.20 5.49
N THR A 590 -0.47 7.52 5.23
CA THR A 590 -1.09 6.63 6.22
C THR A 590 -0.16 5.49 6.59
N PHE A 591 0.32 4.74 5.59
CA PHE A 591 1.22 3.62 5.80
C PHE A 591 2.44 4.05 6.62
N THR A 592 3.12 5.12 6.19
CA THR A 592 4.34 5.60 6.86
C THR A 592 4.09 6.14 8.26
N LEU A 593 3.01 6.90 8.48
CA LEU A 593 2.67 7.49 9.77
C LEU A 593 2.18 6.45 10.78
N VAL A 594 1.26 5.56 10.37
CA VAL A 594 0.71 4.53 11.25
C VAL A 594 1.82 3.59 11.70
N ILE A 595 2.68 3.16 10.77
CA ILE A 595 3.86 2.36 11.09
C ILE A 595 4.83 3.13 11.98
N ALA A 596 5.16 4.38 11.64
CA ALA A 596 6.04 5.20 12.50
C ALA A 596 5.49 5.29 13.92
N ALA A 597 4.19 5.55 14.06
CA ALA A 597 3.52 5.66 15.34
C ALA A 597 3.54 4.34 16.11
N ILE A 598 3.16 3.21 15.48
CA ILE A 598 3.14 1.89 16.12
C ILE A 598 4.56 1.46 16.52
N LEU A 599 5.55 1.60 15.63
CA LEU A 599 6.92 1.18 15.89
C LEU A 599 7.59 2.07 16.95
N THR A 600 7.53 3.40 16.83
CA THR A 600 8.17 4.29 17.82
C THR A 600 7.53 4.15 19.20
N SER A 601 6.20 4.06 19.29
CA SER A 601 5.51 3.79 20.56
C SER A 601 5.79 2.38 21.08
N GLY A 602 5.90 1.37 20.21
CA GLY A 602 6.39 0.03 20.56
C GLY A 602 7.80 0.05 21.13
N GLY A 603 8.69 0.85 20.56
CA GLY A 603 10.02 1.07 21.11
C GLY A 603 9.94 1.66 22.52
N LEU A 604 9.19 2.73 22.71
CA LEU A 604 8.99 3.35 24.03
C LEU A 604 8.38 2.36 25.03
N GLY A 605 7.45 1.52 24.58
CA GLY A 605 6.85 0.44 25.35
C GLY A 605 7.89 -0.59 25.80
N SER A 606 8.82 -0.93 24.90
CA SER A 606 9.95 -1.80 25.21
C SER A 606 10.83 -1.25 26.34
N LEU A 607 11.17 0.05 26.28
CA LEU A 607 11.90 0.73 27.36
C LEU A 607 11.11 0.76 28.66
N LEU A 608 9.82 1.09 28.60
CA LEU A 608 8.93 1.08 29.75
C LEU A 608 8.93 -0.32 30.40
N GLY A 609 8.89 -1.38 29.60
CA GLY A 609 9.03 -2.76 30.06
C GLY A 609 10.36 -3.06 30.75
N ALA A 610 11.44 -2.37 30.40
CA ALA A 610 12.75 -2.47 31.07
C ALA A 610 12.77 -1.79 32.44
N TYR A 611 12.05 -0.68 32.60
CA TYR A 611 11.87 0.02 33.88
C TYR A 611 10.89 -0.73 34.78
N LEU A 612 9.76 -1.18 34.23
CA LEU A 612 8.72 -1.94 34.93
C LEU A 612 9.00 -3.46 34.90
N LYS A 613 10.14 -3.85 35.49
CA LYS A 613 10.60 -5.26 35.48
C LYS A 613 9.59 -6.24 36.06
N LYS A 614 8.84 -5.83 37.08
CA LYS A 614 7.83 -6.66 37.77
C LYS A 614 6.48 -6.74 37.06
N LEU A 615 6.25 -5.93 36.02
CA LEU A 615 4.98 -5.94 35.29
C LEU A 615 4.84 -7.29 34.54
N PRO A 616 3.84 -8.12 34.84
CA PRO A 616 3.66 -9.38 34.12
C PRO A 616 3.23 -9.11 32.68
N VAL A 617 3.62 -9.97 31.74
CA VAL A 617 3.28 -9.83 30.32
C VAL A 617 1.77 -9.90 30.06
N THR A 618 1.01 -10.50 30.98
CA THR A 618 -0.46 -10.58 30.91
C THR A 618 -1.15 -9.21 30.96
N VAL A 619 -0.59 -8.22 31.66
CA VAL A 619 -1.18 -6.89 31.79
C VAL A 619 -1.18 -6.13 30.44
N PRO A 620 -0.05 -5.93 29.76
CA PRO A 620 -0.06 -5.30 28.44
C PRO A 620 -0.84 -6.14 27.42
N ALA A 621 -0.80 -7.47 27.49
CA ALA A 621 -1.60 -8.32 26.62
C ALA A 621 -3.12 -8.11 26.82
N ALA A 622 -3.60 -8.03 28.07
CA ALA A 622 -5.01 -7.76 28.36
C ALA A 622 -5.41 -6.35 27.91
N PHE A 623 -4.52 -5.37 28.08
CA PHE A 623 -4.74 -4.02 27.55
C PHE A 623 -4.86 -4.02 26.02
N ILE A 624 -3.98 -4.76 25.30
CA ILE A 624 -4.07 -4.90 23.84
C ILE A 624 -5.44 -5.43 23.43
N VAL A 625 -5.94 -6.48 24.11
CA VAL A 625 -7.28 -7.04 23.82
C VAL A 625 -8.37 -5.98 24.00
N ILE A 626 -8.42 -5.34 25.18
CA ILE A 626 -9.48 -4.37 25.52
C ILE A 626 -9.42 -3.15 24.59
N TYR A 627 -8.23 -2.60 24.38
CA TYR A 627 -8.05 -1.39 23.58
C TYR A 627 -8.29 -1.64 22.10
N THR A 628 -7.86 -2.79 21.55
CA THR A 628 -8.15 -3.16 20.16
C THR A 628 -9.65 -3.29 19.93
N LEU A 629 -10.38 -3.96 20.84
CA LEU A 629 -11.84 -4.06 20.76
C LEU A 629 -12.50 -2.68 20.87
N PHE A 630 -12.01 -1.80 21.74
CA PHE A 630 -12.47 -0.42 21.80
C PHE A 630 -12.27 0.32 20.47
N LEU A 631 -11.08 0.24 19.87
CA LEU A 631 -10.78 0.88 18.59
C LEU A 631 -11.70 0.37 17.46
N THR A 632 -11.99 -0.93 17.41
CA THR A 632 -12.89 -1.52 16.40
C THR A 632 -14.26 -0.81 16.34
N PHE A 633 -14.79 -0.38 17.48
CA PHE A 633 -16.08 0.32 17.52
C PHE A 633 -15.96 1.85 17.54
N ALA A 634 -14.83 2.39 18.02
CA ALA A 634 -14.65 3.83 18.19
C ALA A 634 -14.15 4.54 16.91
N LEU A 635 -13.29 3.90 16.10
CA LEU A 635 -12.57 4.57 15.01
C LEU A 635 -13.50 5.21 13.98
N SER A 636 -14.55 4.51 13.53
CA SER A 636 -15.49 5.05 12.54
C SER A 636 -16.14 6.36 13.02
N ASN A 637 -16.61 6.40 14.26
CA ASN A 637 -17.22 7.59 14.86
C ASN A 637 -16.21 8.74 15.03
N ILE A 638 -14.99 8.42 15.47
CA ILE A 638 -13.90 9.40 15.61
C ILE A 638 -13.60 10.03 14.25
N PHE A 639 -13.50 9.22 13.20
CA PHE A 639 -13.15 9.72 11.87
C PHE A 639 -14.25 10.62 11.32
N VAL A 640 -15.51 10.20 11.39
CA VAL A 640 -16.64 11.04 10.96
C VAL A 640 -16.63 12.39 11.67
N TYR A 641 -16.40 12.42 12.98
CA TYR A 641 -16.40 13.65 13.76
C TYR A 641 -15.21 14.57 13.42
N PHE A 642 -14.01 14.02 13.25
CA PHE A 642 -12.78 14.79 13.04
C PHE A 642 -12.37 14.92 11.56
N GLN A 643 -13.18 14.45 10.60
CA GLN A 643 -12.79 14.41 9.18
C GLN A 643 -12.51 15.79 8.60
N GLY A 644 -13.18 16.85 9.09
CA GLY A 644 -12.96 18.23 8.67
C GLY A 644 -11.71 18.90 9.28
N GLY A 645 -10.97 18.20 10.15
CA GLY A 645 -9.76 18.74 10.77
C GLY A 645 -8.61 18.94 9.77
N THR A 646 -7.69 19.85 10.10
CA THR A 646 -6.47 20.07 9.31
C THR A 646 -5.59 18.81 9.31
N LEU A 647 -4.76 18.65 8.29
CA LEU A 647 -3.85 17.50 8.18
C LEU A 647 -2.97 17.34 9.44
N GLN A 648 -2.44 18.45 9.97
CA GLN A 648 -1.61 18.46 11.19
C GLN A 648 -2.37 17.91 12.40
N PHE A 649 -3.63 18.31 12.58
CA PHE A 649 -4.47 17.80 13.65
C PHE A 649 -4.76 16.31 13.48
N LYS A 650 -5.08 15.86 12.25
CA LYS A 650 -5.31 14.45 11.95
C LYS A 650 -4.07 13.60 12.23
N VAL A 651 -2.88 14.07 11.83
CA VAL A 651 -1.60 13.42 12.12
C VAL A 651 -1.39 13.26 13.63
N LEU A 652 -1.59 14.34 14.39
CA LEU A 652 -1.46 14.29 15.85
C LEU A 652 -2.46 13.31 16.48
N LEU A 653 -3.72 13.35 16.04
CA LEU A 653 -4.76 12.46 16.55
C LEU A 653 -4.45 10.98 16.25
N THR A 654 -3.97 10.66 15.04
CA THR A 654 -3.51 9.32 14.67
C THR A 654 -2.41 8.83 15.61
N ILE A 655 -1.39 9.67 15.87
CA ILE A 655 -0.30 9.32 16.81
C ILE A 655 -0.86 9.06 18.21
N LEU A 656 -1.76 9.92 18.71
CA LEU A 656 -2.34 9.79 20.04
C LEU A 656 -3.22 8.55 20.19
N ILE A 657 -3.99 8.17 19.16
CA ILE A 657 -4.82 6.97 19.18
C ILE A 657 -3.95 5.70 19.18
N ILE A 658 -2.87 5.70 18.40
CA ILE A 658 -1.98 4.55 18.25
C ILE A 658 -1.03 4.37 19.45
N LEU A 659 -0.58 5.46 20.06
CA LEU A 659 0.45 5.48 21.11
C LEU A 659 0.17 4.47 22.25
N PRO A 660 -1.03 4.40 22.88
CA PRO A 660 -1.29 3.44 23.95
C PRO A 660 -1.17 1.99 23.51
N LEU A 661 -1.66 1.69 22.30
CA LEU A 661 -1.62 0.34 21.74
C LEU A 661 -0.18 -0.08 21.46
N GLY A 662 0.60 0.76 20.78
CA GLY A 662 1.98 0.44 20.48
C GLY A 662 2.85 0.31 21.73
N LEU A 663 2.67 1.17 22.74
CA LEU A 663 3.33 1.01 24.05
C LEU A 663 3.11 -0.39 24.64
N ALA A 664 1.89 -0.91 24.55
CA ALA A 664 1.58 -2.25 25.05
C ALA A 664 2.17 -3.36 24.16
N LEU A 665 2.09 -3.23 22.83
CA LEU A 665 2.65 -4.17 21.84
C LEU A 665 4.17 -4.30 21.95
N GLY A 666 4.86 -3.26 22.41
CA GLY A 666 6.32 -3.21 22.54
C GLY A 666 6.93 -4.04 23.68
N ILE A 667 6.12 -4.44 24.67
CA ILE A 667 6.59 -5.07 25.92
C ILE A 667 6.81 -6.59 25.80
N PRO A 668 5.90 -7.39 25.21
CA PRO A 668 5.98 -8.85 25.25
C PRO A 668 7.23 -9.44 24.60
N PHE A 669 7.62 -8.97 23.41
CA PHE A 669 8.72 -9.54 22.65
C PHE A 669 10.06 -9.60 23.42
N PRO A 670 10.63 -8.47 23.91
CA PRO A 670 11.89 -8.49 24.65
C PRO A 670 11.80 -9.24 25.98
N LYS A 671 10.65 -9.22 26.65
CA LYS A 671 10.43 -9.99 27.89
C LYS A 671 10.47 -11.49 27.63
N GLY A 672 9.87 -11.95 26.54
CA GLY A 672 9.93 -13.36 26.12
C GLY A 672 11.37 -13.84 25.94
N LEU A 673 12.22 -13.04 25.29
CA LEU A 673 13.64 -13.35 25.09
C LEU A 673 14.42 -13.41 26.42
N ILE A 674 14.17 -12.47 27.33
CA ILE A 674 14.82 -12.45 28.65
C ILE A 674 14.43 -13.69 29.46
N ILE A 675 13.13 -14.02 29.51
CA ILE A 675 12.62 -15.21 30.21
C ILE A 675 13.23 -16.50 29.59
N MET A 676 13.40 -16.54 28.27
CA MET A 676 14.03 -17.67 27.59
C MET A 676 15.50 -17.85 28.01
N ALA A 677 16.26 -16.76 28.10
CA ALA A 677 17.63 -16.80 28.60
C ALA A 677 17.72 -17.17 30.08
N ASP A 678 16.76 -16.73 30.91
CA ASP A 678 16.65 -17.15 32.32
C ASP A 678 16.42 -18.66 32.47
N ARG A 679 15.74 -19.27 31.50
CA ARG A 679 15.45 -20.71 31.48
C ARG A 679 16.46 -21.54 30.68
N LYS A 680 17.69 -21.03 30.53
CA LYS A 680 18.81 -21.72 29.84
C LYS A 680 18.53 -22.08 28.37
N ASN A 681 17.51 -21.49 27.74
CA ASN A 681 17.17 -21.69 26.33
C ASN A 681 17.70 -20.55 25.43
N LYS A 682 18.79 -19.88 25.86
CA LYS A 682 19.34 -18.70 25.20
C LYS A 682 19.74 -18.97 23.74
N ASP A 683 20.32 -20.14 23.47
CA ASP A 683 20.85 -20.47 22.15
C ASP A 683 19.75 -20.59 21.08
N LEU A 684 18.48 -20.78 21.49
CA LEU A 684 17.31 -20.84 20.61
C LEU A 684 16.76 -19.46 20.22
N ILE A 685 17.28 -18.36 20.76
CA ILE A 685 16.79 -16.99 20.48
C ILE A 685 16.80 -16.67 18.97
N PRO A 686 17.89 -16.92 18.21
CA PRO A 686 17.88 -16.67 16.76
C PRO A 686 16.84 -17.51 16.01
N LEU A 687 16.55 -18.72 16.50
CA LEU A 687 15.51 -19.57 15.94
C LEU A 687 14.11 -19.02 16.23
N MET A 688 13.86 -18.52 17.45
CA MET A 688 12.59 -17.84 17.79
C MET A 688 12.36 -16.56 17.00
N TRP A 689 13.43 -15.81 16.71
CA TRP A 689 13.39 -14.67 15.76
C TRP A 689 12.91 -15.13 14.38
N GLY A 690 13.46 -16.25 13.88
CA GLY A 690 13.04 -16.86 12.62
C GLY A 690 11.58 -17.32 12.60
N VAL A 691 11.12 -17.95 13.69
CA VAL A 691 9.71 -18.36 13.85
C VAL A 691 8.79 -17.14 13.83
N ASN A 692 9.10 -16.11 14.62
CA ASN A 692 8.31 -14.88 14.67
C ASN A 692 8.21 -14.21 13.29
N GLY A 693 9.34 -14.11 12.56
CA GLY A 693 9.38 -13.55 11.20
C GLY A 693 8.51 -14.34 10.24
N TRP A 694 8.65 -15.67 10.19
CA TRP A 694 7.83 -16.53 9.34
C TRP A 694 6.33 -16.40 9.63
N THR A 695 5.94 -16.43 10.90
CA THR A 695 4.52 -16.34 11.26
C THR A 695 3.93 -14.94 11.13
N SER A 696 4.76 -13.88 11.18
CA SER A 696 4.31 -12.53 10.84
C SER A 696 3.89 -12.46 9.37
N VAL A 697 4.65 -13.07 8.45
CA VAL A 697 4.26 -13.14 7.03
C VAL A 697 2.96 -13.91 6.83
N LEU A 698 2.78 -15.03 7.53
CA LEU A 698 1.50 -15.75 7.51
C LEU A 698 0.37 -14.88 8.07
N GLY A 699 0.63 -14.15 9.15
CA GLY A 699 -0.32 -13.24 9.79
C GLY A 699 -0.77 -12.10 8.88
N SER A 700 0.13 -11.51 8.09
CA SER A 700 -0.22 -10.44 7.15
C SER A 700 -1.12 -10.95 6.02
N ILE A 701 -0.83 -12.13 5.47
CA ILE A 701 -1.66 -12.75 4.43
C ILE A 701 -3.03 -13.16 5.01
N LEU A 702 -3.05 -13.70 6.22
CA LEU A 702 -4.30 -14.05 6.92
C LEU A 702 -5.14 -12.80 7.23
N ALA A 703 -4.51 -11.69 7.63
CA ALA A 703 -5.21 -10.43 7.86
C ALA A 703 -5.95 -9.96 6.60
N LEU A 704 -5.30 -10.04 5.45
CA LEU A 704 -5.89 -9.70 4.16
C LEU A 704 -7.06 -10.64 3.79
N ILE A 705 -6.88 -11.96 3.95
CA ILE A 705 -7.92 -12.95 3.69
C ILE A 705 -9.17 -12.69 4.56
N ILE A 706 -8.96 -12.47 5.86
CA ILE A 706 -10.05 -12.22 6.81
C ILE A 706 -10.75 -10.89 6.47
N ALA A 707 -9.98 -9.85 6.14
CA ALA A 707 -10.53 -8.55 5.75
C ALA A 707 -11.42 -8.68 4.50
N MET A 708 -11.01 -9.46 3.49
CA MET A 708 -11.82 -9.70 2.29
C MET A 708 -13.13 -10.44 2.58
N MET A 709 -13.07 -11.50 3.40
CA MET A 709 -14.21 -12.38 3.64
C MET A 709 -15.20 -11.84 4.67
N LEU A 710 -14.68 -11.32 5.77
CA LEU A 710 -15.44 -10.94 6.97
C LEU A 710 -15.36 -9.45 7.26
N GLY A 711 -14.35 -8.76 6.74
CA GLY A 711 -14.11 -7.34 6.97
C GLY A 711 -13.02 -7.04 8.00
N ILE A 712 -12.58 -5.79 7.99
CA ILE A 712 -11.50 -5.26 8.83
C ILE A 712 -11.82 -5.42 10.32
N ASN A 713 -13.05 -5.12 10.74
CA ASN A 713 -13.47 -5.22 12.15
C ASN A 713 -13.30 -6.64 12.72
N TRP A 714 -13.61 -7.66 11.93
CA TRP A 714 -13.38 -9.07 12.30
C TRP A 714 -11.90 -9.41 12.37
N THR A 715 -11.10 -8.82 11.49
CA THR A 715 -9.63 -8.99 11.50
C THR A 715 -9.04 -8.49 12.82
N LEU A 716 -9.42 -7.28 13.26
CA LEU A 716 -9.05 -6.73 14.57
C LEU A 716 -9.54 -7.62 15.73
N GLY A 717 -10.79 -8.11 15.64
CA GLY A 717 -11.37 -9.00 16.65
C GLY A 717 -10.62 -10.34 16.79
N ILE A 718 -10.19 -10.94 15.67
CA ILE A 718 -9.37 -12.16 15.67
C ILE A 718 -7.96 -11.86 16.20
N GLY A 719 -7.37 -10.70 15.87
CA GLY A 719 -6.12 -10.23 16.48
C GLY A 719 -6.22 -10.16 18.01
N ALA A 720 -7.30 -9.56 18.53
CA ALA A 720 -7.57 -9.51 19.98
C ALA A 720 -7.74 -10.92 20.58
N LEU A 721 -8.45 -11.83 19.89
CA LEU A 721 -8.58 -13.23 20.32
C LEU A 721 -7.23 -13.95 20.41
N LEU A 722 -6.31 -13.72 19.48
CA LEU A 722 -4.97 -14.31 19.54
C LEU A 722 -4.16 -13.78 20.73
N TYR A 723 -4.30 -12.50 21.10
CA TYR A 723 -3.69 -11.97 22.32
C TYR A 723 -4.32 -12.54 23.60
N LEU A 724 -5.62 -12.90 23.58
CA LEU A 724 -6.25 -13.64 24.67
C LEU A 724 -5.67 -15.07 24.80
N ILE A 725 -5.51 -15.78 23.68
CA ILE A 725 -4.86 -17.11 23.65
C ILE A 725 -3.40 -17.01 24.11
N PHE A 726 -2.72 -15.94 23.75
CA PHE A 726 -1.35 -15.65 24.19
C PHE A 726 -1.25 -15.51 25.71
N ILE A 727 -2.22 -14.86 26.39
CA ILE A 727 -2.28 -14.80 27.86
C ILE A 727 -2.35 -16.20 28.46
N ILE A 728 -3.21 -17.07 27.92
CA ILE A 728 -3.37 -18.45 28.38
C ILE A 728 -2.08 -19.25 28.19
N ASN A 729 -1.43 -19.11 27.03
CA ASN A 729 -0.14 -19.76 26.75
C ASN A 729 0.97 -19.24 27.69
N TYR A 730 0.99 -17.94 27.99
CA TYR A 730 1.96 -17.35 28.91
C TYR A 730 1.78 -17.83 30.35
N GLN A 731 0.56 -18.02 30.82
CA GLN A 731 0.31 -18.62 32.14
C GLN A 731 0.84 -20.06 32.21
N LYS A 732 0.63 -20.87 31.16
CA LYS A 732 1.24 -22.21 31.08
C LYS A 732 2.76 -22.13 31.12
N LEU A 733 3.34 -21.21 30.34
CA LEU A 733 4.79 -20.97 30.34
C LEU A 733 5.31 -20.67 31.74
N ILE A 734 4.67 -19.78 32.51
CA ILE A 734 5.08 -19.53 33.89
C ILE A 734 4.90 -20.77 34.78
N ASN A 735 3.77 -21.49 34.68
CA ASN A 735 3.45 -22.61 35.56
C ASN A 735 4.33 -23.85 35.36
N THR A 736 4.87 -24.09 34.15
CA THR A 736 5.85 -25.18 33.90
C THR A 736 7.13 -25.05 34.76
N GLN A 737 7.32 -23.91 35.43
CA GLN A 737 8.43 -23.64 36.36
C GLN A 737 8.26 -24.26 37.76
N VAL A 738 7.07 -24.76 38.12
CA VAL A 738 6.79 -25.24 39.48
C VAL A 738 6.97 -26.77 39.62
N SER A 739 7.16 -27.48 38.51
CA SER A 739 7.24 -28.95 38.46
C SER A 739 8.64 -29.53 38.22
N GLU A 740 9.67 -28.68 38.12
CA GLU A 740 11.10 -29.03 38.17
C GLU A 740 11.72 -28.38 39.41
#